data_AF-G0QLA9-F1
#
_entry.id   AF-G0QLA9-F1
#
_cell.length_a   1.000
_cell.length_b   1.000
_cell.length_c   1.000
_cell.angle_alpha   90.00
_cell.angle_beta   90.00
_cell.angle_gamma   90.00
#
_symmetry.space_group_name_H-M   'P 1'
#
loop_
_entity.id
_entity.type
_entity.pdbx_description
1 polymer ?
#
loop_
_entity_poly.entity_id
_entity_poly.type
_entity_poly.pdbx_seq_one_letter_code
_entity_poly.pdbx_strand_id
1 'polypeptide(L)'
;MKDNYNKMENPKHEQRILQIGSEAKPIRITIDYTTIDQVNLGITQQQKDYLISIMDLSKLFFQKLLKVYPFIGNNIFPKTQQKLCQDVEIPQQDKTVGIADSDLHLYVIYVNQKNGWHADANFCAYANKGIPRPTFGRICFNLNYIKFEDNPKTFNNNLDITIHEILHIIGFSGNAIKYWIDPKTNKPYNKRQLKKIQITKTYRNIKTTLLATRNVVKVTRKYFNCPSAEGMQIENQGASGSIGSHWERTIISNEMMTGSVITVNRVFSIFTIAALKDTGFYPEVNENMSDDIFWGKGKGCDFLEKACQSQTEYPEFAKITNNLQCSFEHEGYGYAKSDLYLDGCAIIQPSSNQLCTNPNSIIDKDLKSQESDKLSNYSTYSKCFQSSASKLSSIINNDSNLRCHQFKCSSDASQITIMFPEIQHEVLCRIEEQGQKKDIDESGIKAKGQITCPQDFKRFCNYTPICPNFCSQKGFCVKGQCFCQAGYGGTDCSIKCSGAVHNQTCIENSQCPSGLFLNPDNTCKSDCPQGFFGRAGQCQPCNSNCSRCTGPSANQCTQCQFLTLLQQNYCLYKCNEKYGFSLNQASGKCESEISRICQGNCQYCHKKNSPLCYTCKTGFFFYQGDKSCLSKCPLGFIEQQKTQECQELSVGCLQQIDFNTCILCDSAKGYILDTEKKCTLCKQNCISCNPNDATECLVCEGIKLKNYDGSCVDACFNNTFYSDNSEKCEKCTENCLYCNQRECNQCQEGYYVDFQTKACTQCSSKFTNCLACNDSQCQKCNHGYQLDSTQKNCELTTLGQCPYGCESCSQQGVCYKCKDGYYISNASQQCVSCTNIFSQCEKCTESICIQCNNEYQFDFRKKQCQYISATIENTKILCPIGCNQCNNARECQKCNYGYFLKKSNKQCLYCYTKYINCLNCTKKLCTTCFSGYYYDSQQKECVKSTRLLLQVKNEDQKQKSYQRLFDFIIGYIIFGLLLY
;
A
#
# COMPACT_ATOMS: atom_id res chain seq x y z
N MET A 1 6.20 19.69 25.46
CA MET A 1 5.24 19.08 24.51
C MET A 1 5.37 19.67 23.10
N LYS A 2 5.31 20.99 22.89
CA LYS A 2 5.49 21.63 21.55
C LYS A 2 6.74 21.14 20.78
N ASP A 3 7.89 21.01 21.44
CA ASP A 3 9.15 20.57 20.77
C ASP A 3 9.18 19.09 20.37
N ASN A 4 8.32 18.25 20.94
CA ASN A 4 8.22 16.83 20.58
C ASN A 4 7.24 16.58 19.43
N TYR A 5 6.25 17.46 19.21
CA TYR A 5 5.38 17.40 18.03
C TYR A 5 6.19 17.76 16.76
N ASN A 6 7.07 18.76 16.82
CA ASN A 6 7.96 19.12 15.70
C ASN A 6 8.95 18.00 15.31
N LYS A 7 9.31 17.10 16.24
CA LYS A 7 10.11 15.89 15.95
C LYS A 7 9.28 14.74 15.35
N MET A 8 7.96 14.73 15.55
CA MET A 8 7.03 13.74 14.98
C MET A 8 6.42 14.20 13.65
N GLU A 9 6.45 15.50 13.34
CA GLU A 9 6.11 16.07 12.03
C GLU A 9 7.11 15.69 10.93
N ASN A 10 8.30 15.25 11.30
CA ASN A 10 9.32 14.86 10.35
C ASN A 10 9.57 13.35 10.44
N PRO A 11 8.82 12.51 9.71
CA PRO A 11 9.39 11.26 9.32
C PRO A 11 10.63 11.65 8.52
N LYS A 12 11.82 11.41 9.07
CA LYS A 12 13.08 11.36 8.30
C LYS A 12 13.01 10.40 7.09
N HIS A 13 11.84 9.78 6.84
CA HIS A 13 11.45 8.89 5.75
C HIS A 13 10.40 9.46 4.78
N GLU A 14 9.96 10.71 4.89
CA GLU A 14 9.13 11.38 3.86
C GLU A 14 9.85 12.50 3.12
N GLN A 15 11.01 12.92 3.59
CA GLN A 15 11.83 13.86 2.85
C GLN A 15 12.54 13.15 1.69
N ARG A 16 11.83 12.99 0.57
CA ARG A 16 12.45 12.95 -0.77
C ARG A 16 12.96 14.34 -1.17
N ILE A 17 13.54 15.08 -0.21
CA ILE A 17 13.96 16.46 -0.38
C ILE A 17 15.42 16.42 -0.82
N LEU A 18 15.62 16.55 -2.13
CA LEU A 18 16.95 16.64 -2.74
C LEU A 18 17.59 18.05 -2.65
N GLN A 19 17.00 19.01 -1.91
CA GLN A 19 17.65 20.30 -1.61
C GLN A 19 17.20 20.85 -0.25
N ILE A 20 18.16 21.05 0.66
CA ILE A 20 17.97 21.80 1.91
C ILE A 20 18.29 23.26 1.57
N GLY A 21 17.27 24.13 1.40
CA GLY A 21 17.53 25.58 1.30
C GLY A 21 16.58 26.46 0.46
N SER A 22 15.62 25.93 -0.29
CA SER A 22 14.63 26.74 -1.04
C SER A 22 13.19 26.39 -0.64
N GLU A 23 12.30 27.37 -0.62
CA GLU A 23 10.86 27.16 -0.44
C GLU A 23 10.27 26.57 -1.73
N ALA A 24 9.43 25.52 -1.62
CA ALA A 24 8.74 24.95 -2.78
C ALA A 24 7.74 25.96 -3.35
N LYS A 25 7.75 26.16 -4.67
CA LYS A 25 6.89 27.12 -5.38
C LYS A 25 6.02 26.42 -6.43
N PRO A 26 4.88 27.00 -6.84
CA PRO A 26 4.10 26.48 -7.96
C PRO A 26 4.98 26.18 -9.18
N ILE A 27 4.75 25.04 -9.84
CA ILE A 27 5.52 24.65 -11.02
C ILE A 27 5.42 25.70 -12.13
N ARG A 28 6.53 26.12 -12.73
CA ARG A 28 6.49 27.01 -13.89
C ARG A 28 6.39 26.18 -15.17
N ILE A 29 5.27 26.32 -15.88
CA ILE A 29 5.03 25.60 -17.16
C ILE A 29 5.06 26.61 -18.30
N THR A 30 5.89 26.33 -19.29
CA THR A 30 6.00 27.08 -20.56
C THR A 30 5.52 26.19 -21.69
N ILE A 31 4.85 26.77 -22.69
CA ILE A 31 4.25 26.01 -23.79
C ILE A 31 4.71 26.65 -25.10
N ASP A 32 5.17 25.82 -26.02
CA ASP A 32 5.53 26.21 -27.39
C ASP A 32 4.40 25.82 -28.34
N TYR A 33 3.82 26.85 -28.95
CA TYR A 33 2.77 26.75 -29.95
C TYR A 33 3.30 26.95 -31.39
N THR A 34 4.58 27.26 -31.58
CA THR A 34 5.15 27.54 -32.91
C THR A 34 5.02 26.37 -33.87
N THR A 35 5.04 25.14 -33.34
CA THR A 35 4.83 23.90 -34.11
C THR A 35 3.42 23.75 -34.66
N ILE A 36 2.42 24.41 -34.05
CA ILE A 36 1.05 24.47 -34.60
C ILE A 36 1.03 25.30 -35.90
N ASP A 37 1.91 26.30 -36.00
CA ASP A 37 1.99 27.18 -37.19
C ASP A 37 2.90 26.60 -38.29
N GLN A 38 3.81 25.70 -37.94
CA GLN A 38 4.75 25.08 -38.88
C GLN A 38 4.13 23.97 -39.74
N VAL A 39 3.08 23.33 -39.24
CA VAL A 39 2.38 22.23 -39.93
C VAL A 39 1.13 22.81 -40.59
N ASN A 40 1.03 22.77 -41.93
CA ASN A 40 -0.18 23.21 -42.64
C ASN A 40 -1.04 22.00 -43.07
N LEU A 41 -1.61 21.31 -42.07
CA LEU A 41 -2.54 20.18 -42.28
C LEU A 41 -4.02 20.60 -42.18
N GLY A 42 -4.34 21.87 -42.44
CA GLY A 42 -5.71 22.37 -42.51
C GLY A 42 -6.38 22.72 -41.17
N ILE A 43 -5.60 23.09 -40.14
CA ILE A 43 -6.16 23.61 -38.87
C ILE A 43 -6.60 25.07 -39.04
N THR A 44 -7.80 25.42 -38.58
CA THR A 44 -8.30 26.81 -38.64
C THR A 44 -7.80 27.65 -37.48
N GLN A 45 -7.80 28.99 -37.60
CA GLN A 45 -7.41 29.86 -36.49
C GLN A 45 -8.28 29.63 -35.24
N GLN A 46 -9.58 29.43 -35.42
CA GLN A 46 -10.49 29.12 -34.32
C GLN A 46 -10.11 27.81 -33.59
N GLN A 47 -9.70 26.78 -34.33
CA GLN A 47 -9.22 25.52 -33.75
C GLN A 47 -7.89 25.72 -33.02
N LYS A 48 -6.99 26.56 -33.53
CA LYS A 48 -5.74 26.93 -32.85
C LYS A 48 -6.03 27.63 -31.52
N ASP A 49 -6.87 28.65 -31.54
CA ASP A 49 -7.26 29.42 -30.35
C ASP A 49 -7.92 28.50 -29.30
N TYR A 50 -8.71 27.54 -29.75
CA TYR A 50 -9.32 26.52 -28.91
C TYR A 50 -8.27 25.63 -28.21
N LEU A 51 -7.29 25.10 -28.95
CA LEU A 51 -6.22 24.28 -28.37
C LEU A 51 -5.35 25.09 -27.40
N ILE A 52 -5.03 26.34 -27.73
CA ILE A 52 -4.29 27.26 -26.84
C ILE A 52 -5.07 27.45 -25.54
N SER A 53 -6.38 27.70 -25.61
CA SER A 53 -7.22 27.89 -24.42
C SER A 53 -7.25 26.65 -23.52
N ILE A 54 -7.31 25.43 -24.08
CA ILE A 54 -7.27 24.19 -23.30
C ILE A 54 -5.90 23.98 -22.66
N MET A 55 -4.83 24.24 -23.40
CA MET A 55 -3.45 24.10 -22.90
C MET A 55 -3.15 25.10 -21.77
N ASP A 56 -3.63 26.34 -21.87
CA ASP A 56 -3.45 27.36 -20.84
C ASP A 56 -4.22 27.01 -19.55
N LEU A 57 -5.45 26.49 -19.66
CA LEU A 57 -6.20 26.01 -18.49
C LEU A 57 -5.57 24.76 -17.88
N SER A 58 -5.04 23.85 -18.70
CA SER A 58 -4.29 22.69 -18.22
C SER A 58 -3.04 23.12 -17.46
N LYS A 59 -2.30 24.10 -17.98
CA LYS A 59 -1.17 24.72 -17.27
C LYS A 59 -1.60 25.28 -15.91
N LEU A 60 -2.72 26.02 -15.86
CA LEU A 60 -3.23 26.56 -14.59
C LEU A 60 -3.59 25.43 -13.60
N PHE A 61 -4.21 24.34 -14.07
CA PHE A 61 -4.50 23.16 -13.26
C PHE A 61 -3.23 22.61 -12.61
N PHE A 62 -2.17 22.34 -13.38
CA PHE A 62 -0.91 21.80 -12.84
C PHE A 62 -0.16 22.79 -11.95
N GLN A 63 -0.27 24.09 -12.21
CA GLN A 63 0.26 25.15 -11.34
C GLN A 63 -0.40 25.17 -9.96
N LYS A 64 -1.69 24.82 -9.87
CA LYS A 64 -2.41 24.69 -8.59
C LYS A 64 -2.18 23.32 -7.93
N LEU A 65 -1.88 22.29 -8.73
CA LEU A 65 -1.66 20.93 -8.26
C LEU A 65 -0.26 20.71 -7.68
N LEU A 66 0.78 21.25 -8.32
CA LEU A 66 2.17 20.87 -8.06
C LEU A 66 3.00 22.06 -7.59
N LYS A 67 3.77 21.83 -6.52
CA LYS A 67 4.94 22.64 -6.23
C LYS A 67 6.22 21.89 -6.53
N VAL A 68 7.22 22.64 -6.95
CA VAL A 68 8.58 22.18 -7.24
C VAL A 68 9.57 23.10 -6.53
N TYR A 69 10.79 22.59 -6.35
CA TYR A 69 11.93 23.48 -6.16
C TYR A 69 12.36 23.97 -7.55
N PRO A 70 12.20 25.27 -7.86
CA PRO A 70 12.43 25.77 -9.22
C PRO A 70 13.89 25.63 -9.66
N PHE A 71 14.13 25.44 -10.96
CA PHE A 71 15.49 25.49 -11.50
C PHE A 71 16.08 26.90 -11.35
N ILE A 72 17.38 26.93 -11.04
CA ILE A 72 18.20 28.15 -11.07
C ILE A 72 18.72 28.32 -12.50
N GLY A 73 18.36 29.42 -13.14
CA GLY A 73 18.66 29.69 -14.54
C GLY A 73 17.65 29.05 -15.51
N ASN A 74 18.06 28.94 -16.78
CA ASN A 74 17.20 28.44 -17.84
C ASN A 74 17.05 26.91 -17.81
N ASN A 75 15.87 26.42 -18.19
CA ASN A 75 15.61 25.01 -18.44
C ASN A 75 16.20 24.62 -19.80
N ILE A 76 17.32 23.90 -19.80
CA ILE A 76 18.06 23.54 -21.02
C ILE A 76 17.71 22.10 -21.43
N PHE A 77 17.37 21.90 -22.70
CA PHE A 77 17.08 20.58 -23.24
C PHE A 77 18.34 19.69 -23.28
N PRO A 78 18.32 18.49 -22.65
CA PRO A 78 19.41 17.53 -22.72
C PRO A 78 19.64 16.94 -24.12
N LYS A 79 20.73 17.33 -24.80
CA LYS A 79 21.07 16.83 -26.16
C LYS A 79 21.09 15.30 -26.28
N THR A 80 21.50 14.59 -25.22
CA THR A 80 21.54 13.11 -25.20
C THR A 80 20.17 12.45 -25.21
N GLN A 81 19.09 13.20 -24.95
CA GLN A 81 17.74 12.69 -24.79
C GLN A 81 16.81 13.06 -25.97
N GLN A 82 17.32 13.68 -27.04
CA GLN A 82 16.51 14.13 -28.17
C GLN A 82 15.62 13.02 -28.77
N LYS A 83 16.10 11.77 -28.80
CA LYS A 83 15.34 10.61 -29.31
C LYS A 83 14.07 10.28 -28.52
N LEU A 84 13.91 10.81 -27.30
CA LEU A 84 12.70 10.61 -26.49
C LEU A 84 11.54 11.51 -26.96
N CYS A 85 11.85 12.68 -27.52
CA CYS A 85 10.85 13.61 -28.05
C CYS A 85 10.51 13.23 -29.49
N GLN A 86 9.70 12.19 -29.63
CA GLN A 86 9.21 11.73 -30.93
C GLN A 86 8.44 12.87 -31.63
N ASP A 87 8.53 12.92 -32.95
CA ASP A 87 7.75 13.81 -33.83
C ASP A 87 7.92 15.33 -33.61
N VAL A 88 8.90 15.74 -32.78
CA VAL A 88 9.23 17.14 -32.55
C VAL A 88 10.72 17.36 -32.81
N GLU A 89 11.04 18.25 -33.74
CA GLU A 89 12.41 18.74 -33.89
C GLU A 89 12.69 19.81 -32.83
N ILE A 90 13.48 19.45 -31.82
CA ILE A 90 13.80 20.36 -30.71
C ILE A 90 14.57 21.59 -31.24
N PRO A 91 14.07 22.83 -31.01
CA PRO A 91 14.75 24.05 -31.40
C PRO A 91 16.19 24.14 -30.89
N GLN A 92 17.10 24.69 -31.71
CA GLN A 92 18.50 24.77 -31.32
C GLN A 92 18.72 25.67 -30.09
N GLN A 93 17.91 26.72 -29.94
CA GLN A 93 17.96 27.64 -28.81
C GLN A 93 17.63 26.93 -27.48
N ASP A 94 16.68 25.99 -27.47
CA ASP A 94 16.32 25.22 -26.28
C ASP A 94 17.47 24.30 -25.81
N LYS A 95 18.33 23.87 -26.75
CA LYS A 95 19.51 23.03 -26.47
C LYS A 95 20.73 23.82 -26.03
N THR A 96 20.83 25.11 -26.35
CA THR A 96 22.03 25.93 -26.12
C THR A 96 21.82 26.98 -25.04
N VAL A 97 20.74 27.76 -25.13
CA VAL A 97 20.37 28.83 -24.20
C VAL A 97 19.37 28.32 -23.16
N GLY A 98 18.43 27.47 -23.57
CA GLY A 98 17.33 26.98 -22.74
C GLY A 98 16.25 28.03 -22.52
N ILE A 99 15.21 27.63 -21.78
CA ILE A 99 13.97 28.37 -21.61
C ILE A 99 13.95 29.01 -20.22
N ALA A 100 13.85 30.34 -20.19
CA ALA A 100 13.76 31.10 -18.96
C ALA A 100 12.44 30.79 -18.23
N ASP A 101 12.47 30.88 -16.89
CA ASP A 101 11.30 30.70 -16.03
C ASP A 101 10.47 29.44 -16.31
N SER A 102 11.15 28.34 -16.64
CA SER A 102 10.54 27.07 -16.95
C SER A 102 11.03 25.98 -16.00
N ASP A 103 10.10 25.20 -15.46
CA ASP A 103 10.38 23.94 -14.76
C ASP A 103 9.91 22.73 -15.58
N LEU A 104 8.92 22.95 -16.46
CA LEU A 104 8.45 22.03 -17.48
C LEU A 104 8.13 22.82 -18.76
N HIS A 105 8.67 22.38 -19.88
CA HIS A 105 8.34 22.93 -21.19
C HIS A 105 7.56 21.92 -22.05
N LEU A 106 6.48 22.37 -22.69
CA LEU A 106 5.59 21.52 -23.47
C LEU A 106 5.55 21.97 -24.93
N TYR A 107 5.84 21.06 -25.85
CA TYR A 107 5.63 21.26 -27.28
C TYR A 107 4.23 20.79 -27.68
N VAL A 108 3.49 21.62 -28.42
CA VAL A 108 2.14 21.28 -28.89
C VAL A 108 2.15 20.99 -30.38
N ILE A 109 1.88 19.75 -30.74
CA ILE A 109 1.76 19.31 -32.13
C ILE A 109 0.37 18.77 -32.41
N TYR A 110 0.07 18.52 -33.69
CA TYR A 110 -1.19 17.93 -34.07
C TYR A 110 -1.07 17.06 -35.31
N VAL A 111 -2.01 16.13 -35.46
CA VAL A 111 -2.17 15.27 -36.62
C VAL A 111 -3.64 15.25 -37.06
N ASN A 112 -3.89 14.81 -38.29
CA ASN A 112 -5.24 14.62 -38.81
C ASN A 112 -5.35 13.19 -39.37
N GLN A 113 -5.51 12.21 -38.47
CA GLN A 113 -5.52 10.78 -38.81
C GLN A 113 -6.88 10.17 -38.56
N LYS A 114 -7.40 9.41 -39.55
CA LYS A 114 -8.73 8.80 -39.50
C LYS A 114 -8.90 7.70 -38.45
N ASN A 115 -7.82 7.04 -38.08
CA ASN A 115 -7.78 6.03 -37.02
C ASN A 115 -6.89 6.55 -35.90
N GLY A 116 -7.29 6.36 -34.65
CA GLY A 116 -6.39 6.62 -33.52
C GLY A 116 -7.09 7.09 -32.25
N TRP A 117 -6.39 7.99 -31.56
CA TRP A 117 -6.69 8.52 -30.23
C TRP A 117 -7.12 9.99 -30.32
N HIS A 118 -7.59 10.57 -29.20
CA HIS A 118 -7.98 11.99 -29.13
C HIS A 118 -6.75 12.88 -28.95
N ALA A 119 -5.89 12.52 -28.00
CA ALA A 119 -4.56 13.09 -27.81
C ALA A 119 -3.56 11.97 -27.42
N ASP A 120 -2.27 12.26 -27.55
CA ASP A 120 -1.14 11.45 -27.08
C ASP A 120 -0.08 12.37 -26.51
N ALA A 121 0.55 11.96 -25.42
CA ALA A 121 1.67 12.68 -24.86
C ALA A 121 2.81 11.79 -24.38
N ASN A 122 4.00 12.37 -24.43
CA ASN A 122 5.20 11.72 -23.93
C ASN A 122 6.13 12.75 -23.29
N PHE A 123 6.88 12.33 -22.26
CA PHE A 123 7.96 13.16 -21.75
C PHE A 123 9.13 13.11 -22.74
N CYS A 124 9.71 14.27 -23.01
CA CYS A 124 10.77 14.47 -23.98
C CYS A 124 12.15 14.53 -23.33
N ALA A 125 12.23 14.99 -22.08
CA ALA A 125 13.48 14.99 -21.35
C ALA A 125 13.30 14.97 -19.84
N TYR A 126 14.35 14.48 -19.19
CA TYR A 126 14.53 14.41 -17.76
C TYR A 126 15.74 15.23 -17.33
N ALA A 127 15.65 15.90 -16.17
CA ALA A 127 16.71 16.76 -15.67
C ALA A 127 18.05 16.02 -15.51
N ASN A 128 19.11 16.50 -16.18
CA ASN A 128 20.47 15.99 -16.03
C ASN A 128 21.23 16.61 -14.84
N LYS A 129 20.74 17.74 -14.30
CA LYS A 129 21.34 18.49 -13.20
C LYS A 129 20.23 18.99 -12.26
N GLY A 130 20.52 19.10 -10.98
CA GLY A 130 19.54 19.54 -9.97
C GLY A 130 18.59 18.41 -9.56
N ILE A 131 17.30 18.73 -9.41
CA ILE A 131 16.31 17.77 -8.92
C ILE A 131 15.82 16.90 -10.08
N PRO A 132 15.95 15.57 -9.97
CA PRO A 132 15.71 14.64 -11.05
C PRO A 132 14.18 14.49 -11.26
N ARG A 133 13.65 15.16 -12.30
CA ARG A 133 12.23 15.17 -12.72
C ARG A 133 12.10 15.40 -14.24
N PRO A 134 10.95 15.09 -14.86
CA PRO A 134 10.66 15.51 -16.24
C PRO A 134 10.74 17.03 -16.41
N THR A 135 11.38 17.51 -17.47
CA THR A 135 11.57 18.95 -17.74
C THR A 135 11.09 19.39 -19.12
N PHE A 136 10.90 18.44 -20.04
CA PHE A 136 10.31 18.68 -21.36
C PHE A 136 9.30 17.58 -21.66
N GLY A 137 8.24 17.92 -22.38
CA GLY A 137 7.25 16.98 -22.89
C GLY A 137 6.64 17.44 -24.20
N ARG A 138 5.95 16.54 -24.88
CA ARG A 138 5.15 16.85 -26.06
C ARG A 138 3.72 16.36 -25.85
N ILE A 139 2.78 17.11 -26.41
CA ILE A 139 1.40 16.67 -26.58
C ILE A 139 1.02 16.80 -28.05
N CYS A 140 0.38 15.77 -28.57
CA CYS A 140 -0.14 15.71 -29.92
C CYS A 140 -1.66 15.58 -29.88
N PHE A 141 -2.36 16.46 -30.59
CA PHE A 141 -3.82 16.38 -30.75
C PHE A 141 -4.20 15.76 -32.08
N ASN A 142 -5.19 14.86 -32.10
CA ASN A 142 -5.75 14.34 -33.35
C ASN A 142 -7.02 15.10 -33.72
N LEU A 143 -6.94 15.96 -34.74
CA LEU A 143 -8.03 16.84 -35.14
C LEU A 143 -9.27 16.10 -35.64
N ASN A 144 -9.15 14.82 -36.00
CA ASN A 144 -10.29 14.01 -36.45
C ASN A 144 -11.17 13.50 -35.29
N TYR A 145 -10.63 13.46 -34.06
CA TYR A 145 -11.35 12.97 -32.88
C TYR A 145 -11.65 14.07 -31.86
N ILE A 146 -10.82 15.12 -31.79
CA ILE A 146 -11.13 16.31 -30.99
C ILE A 146 -12.29 17.06 -31.61
N LYS A 147 -13.36 17.26 -30.83
CA LYS A 147 -14.53 18.03 -31.24
C LYS A 147 -14.33 19.50 -30.88
N PHE A 148 -14.33 20.37 -31.89
CA PHE A 148 -14.18 21.82 -31.76
C PHE A 148 -15.54 22.52 -31.70
N GLU A 149 -16.37 22.13 -30.74
CA GLU A 149 -17.69 22.71 -30.52
C GLU A 149 -17.62 23.80 -29.45
N ASP A 150 -18.35 24.90 -29.64
CA ASP A 150 -18.55 25.94 -28.62
C ASP A 150 -19.60 25.49 -27.59
N ASN A 151 -19.27 24.41 -26.88
CA ASN A 151 -20.08 23.80 -25.84
C ASN A 151 -19.21 23.55 -24.61
N PRO A 152 -19.54 24.13 -23.43
CA PRO A 152 -18.75 23.97 -22.22
C PRO A 152 -18.50 22.52 -21.79
N LYS A 153 -19.43 21.60 -22.04
CA LYS A 153 -19.22 20.17 -21.74
C LYS A 153 -18.18 19.54 -22.67
N THR A 154 -18.29 19.81 -23.96
CA THR A 154 -17.33 19.31 -24.97
C THR A 154 -15.93 19.86 -24.67
N PHE A 155 -15.84 21.14 -24.33
CA PHE A 155 -14.60 21.77 -23.88
C PHE A 155 -14.02 21.11 -22.62
N ASN A 156 -14.82 20.89 -21.57
CA ASN A 156 -14.36 20.23 -20.36
C ASN A 156 -13.87 18.81 -20.63
N ASN A 157 -14.55 18.04 -21.50
CA ASN A 157 -14.08 16.71 -21.87
C ASN A 157 -12.71 16.76 -22.56
N ASN A 158 -12.47 17.74 -23.44
CA ASN A 158 -11.18 17.92 -24.10
C ASN A 158 -10.10 18.42 -23.12
N LEU A 159 -10.48 19.25 -22.14
CA LEU A 159 -9.61 19.67 -21.04
C LEU A 159 -9.19 18.47 -20.18
N ASP A 160 -10.12 17.59 -19.79
CA ASP A 160 -9.83 16.38 -19.01
C ASP A 160 -8.89 15.43 -19.78
N ILE A 161 -9.09 15.28 -21.10
CA ILE A 161 -8.17 14.53 -21.98
C ILE A 161 -6.77 15.17 -21.97
N THR A 162 -6.69 16.49 -22.05
CA THR A 162 -5.40 17.20 -22.06
C THR A 162 -4.67 17.07 -20.73
N ILE A 163 -5.40 17.15 -19.60
CA ILE A 163 -4.85 16.92 -18.26
C ILE A 163 -4.36 15.47 -18.12
N HIS A 164 -5.13 14.50 -18.62
CA HIS A 164 -4.72 13.09 -18.66
C HIS A 164 -3.39 12.90 -19.42
N GLU A 165 -3.27 13.49 -20.60
CA GLU A 165 -2.04 13.41 -21.39
C GLU A 165 -0.84 14.04 -20.66
N ILE A 166 -1.03 15.22 -20.04
CA ILE A 166 0.05 15.85 -19.29
C ILE A 166 0.43 15.01 -18.04
N LEU A 167 -0.51 14.28 -17.43
CA LEU A 167 -0.21 13.34 -16.33
C LEU A 167 0.79 12.25 -16.74
N HIS A 168 0.75 11.79 -18.00
CA HIS A 168 1.78 10.89 -18.54
C HIS A 168 3.16 11.56 -18.63
N ILE A 169 3.21 12.83 -19.03
CA ILE A 169 4.45 13.64 -19.12
C ILE A 169 5.09 13.81 -17.74
N ILE A 170 4.27 14.15 -16.74
CA ILE A 170 4.77 14.53 -15.41
C ILE A 170 5.08 13.33 -14.50
N GLY A 171 4.73 12.12 -14.91
CA GLY A 171 5.35 10.93 -14.31
C GLY A 171 4.50 9.68 -14.27
N PHE A 172 3.20 9.74 -14.52
CA PHE A 172 2.37 8.55 -14.50
C PHE A 172 2.30 7.88 -15.87
N SER A 173 3.39 7.23 -16.27
CA SER A 173 3.45 6.41 -17.48
C SER A 173 4.40 5.24 -17.28
N GLY A 174 4.16 4.12 -17.97
CA GLY A 174 4.99 2.91 -17.85
C GLY A 174 6.47 3.17 -18.14
N ASN A 175 6.76 4.08 -19.07
CA ASN A 175 8.11 4.50 -19.41
C ASN A 175 8.76 5.45 -18.38
N ALA A 176 7.94 6.18 -17.60
CA ALA A 176 8.42 7.13 -16.59
C ALA A 176 8.73 6.48 -15.24
N ILE A 177 8.11 5.33 -14.90
CA ILE A 177 8.29 4.66 -13.59
C ILE A 177 9.77 4.36 -13.27
N LYS A 178 10.59 4.06 -14.29
CA LYS A 178 12.05 3.85 -14.12
C LYS A 178 12.81 5.09 -13.63
N TYR A 179 12.24 6.28 -13.83
CA TYR A 179 12.82 7.53 -13.36
C TYR A 179 12.31 7.95 -11.98
N TRP A 180 11.32 7.25 -11.42
CA TRP A 180 10.81 7.55 -10.09
C TRP A 180 11.89 7.33 -9.03
N ILE A 181 11.89 8.19 -8.02
CA ILE A 181 12.95 8.24 -7.01
C ILE A 181 12.67 7.26 -5.89
N ASP A 182 13.61 6.34 -5.68
CA ASP A 182 13.63 5.46 -4.52
C ASP A 182 13.94 6.28 -3.28
N PRO A 183 13.01 6.39 -2.30
CA PRO A 183 13.22 7.18 -1.09
C PRO A 183 14.37 6.67 -0.21
N LYS A 184 14.88 5.44 -0.43
CA LYS A 184 16.02 4.89 0.31
C LYS A 184 17.36 5.33 -0.25
N THR A 185 17.44 5.53 -1.57
CA THR A 185 18.71 5.82 -2.26
C THR A 185 18.77 7.24 -2.82
N ASN A 186 17.64 7.94 -2.86
CA ASN A 186 17.46 9.23 -3.54
C ASN A 186 17.91 9.20 -5.01
N LYS A 187 17.83 8.04 -5.64
CA LYS A 187 18.15 7.80 -7.06
C LYS A 187 16.96 7.13 -7.76
N PRO A 188 16.88 7.22 -9.10
CA PRO A 188 15.91 6.47 -9.88
C PRO A 188 15.95 4.96 -9.58
N TYR A 189 14.80 4.29 -9.59
CA TYR A 189 14.73 2.85 -9.39
C TYR A 189 15.53 2.06 -10.45
N ASN A 190 16.39 1.15 -9.98
CA ASN A 190 17.07 0.21 -10.89
C ASN A 190 16.16 -0.97 -11.28
N LYS A 191 16.56 -1.76 -12.29
CA LYS A 191 15.77 -2.90 -12.82
C LYS A 191 15.34 -3.90 -11.75
N ARG A 192 16.16 -4.17 -10.73
CA ARG A 192 15.83 -5.12 -9.64
C ARG A 192 14.79 -4.51 -8.69
N GLN A 193 14.87 -3.21 -8.45
CA GLN A 193 13.91 -2.50 -7.60
C GLN A 193 12.57 -2.28 -8.30
N LEU A 194 12.56 -2.05 -9.61
CA LEU A 194 11.34 -1.94 -10.41
C LEU A 194 10.45 -3.19 -10.26
N LYS A 195 11.04 -4.39 -10.28
CA LYS A 195 10.32 -5.65 -10.02
C LYS A 195 9.69 -5.76 -8.61
N LYS A 196 10.10 -4.91 -7.66
CA LYS A 196 9.50 -4.87 -6.31
C LYS A 196 8.32 -3.91 -6.22
N ILE A 197 8.29 -2.88 -7.06
CA ILE A 197 7.21 -1.89 -7.10
C ILE A 197 6.20 -2.15 -8.22
N GLN A 198 6.54 -3.01 -9.18
CA GLN A 198 5.64 -3.52 -10.21
C GLN A 198 5.52 -5.04 -10.01
N ILE A 199 4.48 -5.45 -9.28
CA ILE A 199 4.25 -6.86 -8.93
C ILE A 199 3.20 -7.42 -9.89
N THR A 200 3.50 -8.52 -10.57
CA THR A 200 2.49 -9.19 -11.41
C THR A 200 1.73 -10.23 -10.59
N LYS A 201 0.41 -10.17 -10.66
CA LYS A 201 -0.51 -11.17 -10.10
C LYS A 201 -1.51 -11.62 -11.14
N THR A 202 -2.22 -12.71 -10.86
CA THR A 202 -3.37 -13.12 -11.68
C THR A 202 -4.65 -12.74 -10.96
N TYR A 203 -5.40 -11.81 -11.54
CA TYR A 203 -6.74 -11.45 -11.10
C TYR A 203 -7.72 -11.70 -12.24
N ARG A 204 -8.90 -12.22 -11.94
CA ARG A 204 -9.95 -12.48 -12.95
C ARG A 204 -9.46 -13.30 -14.15
N ASN A 205 -8.54 -14.25 -13.91
CA ASN A 205 -7.84 -15.08 -14.90
C ASN A 205 -6.91 -14.31 -15.87
N ILE A 206 -6.54 -13.08 -15.52
CA ILE A 206 -5.71 -12.18 -16.34
C ILE A 206 -4.47 -11.79 -15.54
N LYS A 207 -3.31 -11.71 -16.21
CA LYS A 207 -2.08 -11.24 -15.58
C LYS A 207 -2.15 -9.71 -15.45
N THR A 208 -2.28 -9.23 -14.23
CA THR A 208 -2.42 -7.81 -13.89
C THR A 208 -1.18 -7.34 -13.16
N THR A 209 -0.64 -6.17 -13.55
CA THR A 209 0.49 -5.55 -12.86
C THR A 209 -0.04 -4.63 -11.75
N LEU A 210 0.59 -4.69 -10.57
CA LEU A 210 0.27 -3.87 -9.42
C LEU A 210 1.36 -2.83 -9.19
N LEU A 211 0.96 -1.57 -8.99
CA LEU A 211 1.84 -0.53 -8.48
C LEU A 211 1.89 -0.63 -6.95
N ALA A 212 3.02 -1.13 -6.43
CA ALA A 212 3.28 -1.42 -5.02
C ALA A 212 4.14 -0.34 -4.33
N THR A 213 3.93 0.93 -4.70
CA THR A 213 4.61 2.07 -4.05
C THR A 213 3.89 2.51 -2.77
N ARG A 214 4.60 3.19 -1.86
CA ARG A 214 4.18 3.41 -0.47
C ARG A 214 2.81 4.08 -0.34
N ASN A 215 2.59 5.24 -0.96
CA ASN A 215 1.34 5.96 -0.82
C ASN A 215 0.23 5.25 -1.59
N VAL A 216 0.50 4.71 -2.78
CA VAL A 216 -0.46 3.93 -3.57
C VAL A 216 -0.99 2.74 -2.74
N VAL A 217 -0.11 1.93 -2.14
CA VAL A 217 -0.52 0.80 -1.28
C VAL A 217 -1.37 1.27 -0.10
N LYS A 218 -0.96 2.35 0.59
CA LYS A 218 -1.72 2.89 1.73
C LYS A 218 -3.11 3.37 1.31
N VAL A 219 -3.20 4.06 0.17
CA VAL A 219 -4.47 4.53 -0.39
C VAL A 219 -5.35 3.34 -0.78
N THR A 220 -4.84 2.35 -1.51
CA THR A 220 -5.60 1.15 -1.87
C THR A 220 -6.15 0.43 -0.64
N ARG A 221 -5.31 0.20 0.38
CA ARG A 221 -5.74 -0.48 1.61
C ARG A 221 -6.85 0.28 2.33
N LYS A 222 -6.68 1.59 2.50
CA LYS A 222 -7.66 2.44 3.19
C LYS A 222 -8.95 2.61 2.39
N TYR A 223 -8.84 2.89 1.09
CA TYR A 223 -9.98 3.16 0.21
C TYR A 223 -10.87 1.93 0.03
N PHE A 224 -10.30 0.78 -0.32
CA PHE A 224 -11.06 -0.46 -0.51
C PHE A 224 -11.40 -1.16 0.81
N ASN A 225 -10.86 -0.73 1.95
CA ASN A 225 -10.89 -1.50 3.21
C ASN A 225 -10.32 -2.92 3.04
N CYS A 226 -9.16 -3.02 2.37
CA CYS A 226 -8.47 -4.27 2.10
C CYS A 226 -7.03 -4.24 2.68
N PRO A 227 -6.80 -4.63 3.95
CA PRO A 227 -5.49 -4.55 4.59
C PRO A 227 -4.39 -5.39 3.92
N SER A 228 -4.76 -6.47 3.23
CA SER A 228 -3.84 -7.36 2.51
C SER A 228 -3.47 -6.87 1.11
N ALA A 229 -4.04 -5.77 0.61
CA ALA A 229 -3.69 -5.25 -0.71
C ALA A 229 -2.18 -4.95 -0.79
N GLU A 230 -1.53 -5.45 -1.84
CA GLU A 230 -0.09 -5.29 -2.08
C GLU A 230 0.24 -4.11 -3.00
N GLY A 231 -0.77 -3.53 -3.64
CA GLY A 231 -0.64 -2.42 -4.59
C GLY A 231 -1.97 -2.15 -5.29
N MET A 232 -1.99 -1.13 -6.13
CA MET A 232 -3.13 -0.81 -6.99
C MET A 232 -2.95 -1.42 -8.37
N GLN A 233 -4.04 -1.94 -8.96
CA GLN A 233 -4.01 -2.53 -10.29
C GLN A 233 -3.79 -1.46 -11.37
N ILE A 234 -2.80 -1.72 -12.23
CA ILE A 234 -2.52 -0.98 -13.46
C ILE A 234 -3.19 -1.73 -14.60
N GLU A 235 -3.71 -0.99 -15.57
CA GLU A 235 -4.35 -1.49 -16.79
C GLU A 235 -3.56 -2.64 -17.42
N ASN A 236 -4.28 -3.73 -17.69
CA ASN A 236 -3.76 -5.01 -18.11
C ASN A 236 -4.12 -5.35 -19.57
N GLN A 237 -5.05 -4.59 -20.16
CA GLN A 237 -5.59 -4.76 -21.50
C GLN A 237 -5.27 -3.57 -22.41
N GLY A 238 -5.44 -3.78 -23.72
CA GLY A 238 -5.15 -2.78 -24.75
C GLY A 238 -3.74 -2.88 -25.34
N ALA A 239 -3.31 -1.82 -26.03
CA ALA A 239 -2.00 -1.76 -26.68
C ALA A 239 -0.90 -1.32 -25.70
N SER A 240 0.34 -1.22 -26.19
CA SER A 240 1.50 -0.77 -25.38
C SER A 240 1.35 0.65 -24.81
N GLY A 241 0.48 1.49 -25.39
CA GLY A 241 0.11 2.80 -24.83
C GLY A 241 -0.87 2.72 -23.66
N SER A 242 -1.69 1.67 -23.57
CA SER A 242 -2.66 1.47 -22.50
C SER A 242 -2.04 0.73 -21.31
N ILE A 243 -1.40 -0.41 -21.58
CA ILE A 243 -0.86 -1.29 -20.54
C ILE A 243 0.30 -0.61 -19.82
N GLY A 244 0.24 -0.59 -18.48
CA GLY A 244 1.35 -0.08 -17.66
C GLY A 244 1.33 1.43 -17.38
N SER A 245 0.44 2.20 -18.01
CA SER A 245 0.36 3.67 -17.90
C SER A 245 -0.96 4.19 -17.32
N HIS A 246 -1.94 3.31 -17.09
CA HIS A 246 -3.28 3.66 -16.63
C HIS A 246 -3.69 2.83 -15.41
N TRP A 247 -4.64 3.32 -14.62
CA TRP A 247 -5.31 2.49 -13.64
C TRP A 247 -6.25 1.47 -14.30
N GLU A 248 -6.40 0.32 -13.65
CA GLU A 248 -7.34 -0.73 -14.05
C GLU A 248 -8.79 -0.24 -14.00
N ARG A 249 -9.43 -0.13 -15.16
CA ARG A 249 -10.80 0.38 -15.32
C ARG A 249 -11.81 -0.42 -14.52
N THR A 250 -11.67 -1.74 -14.46
CA THR A 250 -12.59 -2.61 -13.70
C THR A 250 -12.69 -2.18 -12.23
N ILE A 251 -11.61 -1.64 -11.67
CA ILE A 251 -11.45 -1.40 -10.23
C ILE A 251 -11.69 0.04 -9.81
N ILE A 252 -11.48 1.02 -10.70
CA ILE A 252 -11.79 2.45 -10.47
C ILE A 252 -12.28 3.11 -11.76
N SER A 253 -13.50 2.76 -12.17
CA SER A 253 -14.00 2.98 -13.54
C SER A 253 -13.96 4.43 -14.03
N ASN A 254 -14.34 5.41 -13.22
CA ASN A 254 -14.39 6.80 -13.63
C ASN A 254 -13.16 7.64 -13.28
N GLU A 255 -12.07 7.01 -12.85
CA GLU A 255 -10.82 7.71 -12.59
C GLU A 255 -10.22 8.27 -13.88
N MET A 256 -9.70 9.50 -13.84
CA MET A 256 -9.21 10.21 -15.02
C MET A 256 -8.10 9.46 -15.78
N MET A 257 -7.21 8.73 -15.09
CA MET A 257 -6.06 8.01 -15.65
C MET A 257 -6.36 6.55 -16.00
N THR A 258 -7.56 6.26 -16.49
CA THR A 258 -7.97 4.95 -17.00
C THR A 258 -7.87 4.91 -18.53
N GLY A 259 -7.62 3.74 -19.14
CA GLY A 259 -7.14 3.62 -20.54
C GLY A 259 -8.13 3.90 -21.70
N SER A 260 -9.21 4.64 -21.44
CA SER A 260 -10.26 4.98 -22.44
C SER A 260 -11.09 6.21 -22.03
N VAL A 261 -11.80 6.79 -22.98
CA VAL A 261 -12.77 7.86 -22.68
C VAL A 261 -14.10 7.22 -22.30
N ILE A 262 -14.62 7.57 -21.12
CA ILE A 262 -16.01 7.28 -20.73
C ILE A 262 -16.89 8.52 -20.88
N THR A 263 -18.20 8.29 -21.07
CA THR A 263 -19.20 9.34 -21.29
C THR A 263 -19.64 10.05 -20.01
N VAL A 264 -19.57 9.34 -18.88
CA VAL A 264 -19.85 9.87 -17.53
C VAL A 264 -18.72 10.78 -17.04
N ASN A 265 -18.95 11.50 -15.94
CA ASN A 265 -17.96 12.43 -15.38
C ASN A 265 -16.69 11.69 -14.95
N ARG A 266 -15.54 12.26 -15.27
CA ARG A 266 -14.23 11.75 -14.85
C ARG A 266 -13.83 12.39 -13.53
N VAL A 267 -13.13 11.64 -12.69
CA VAL A 267 -12.67 12.13 -11.39
C VAL A 267 -11.15 12.08 -11.30
N PHE A 268 -10.54 13.17 -10.87
CA PHE A 268 -9.12 13.18 -10.52
C PHE A 268 -8.97 12.69 -9.08
N SER A 269 -8.61 11.42 -8.88
CA SER A 269 -8.78 10.82 -7.55
C SER A 269 -7.51 10.87 -6.67
N ILE A 270 -7.71 10.49 -5.41
CA ILE A 270 -6.63 10.23 -4.45
C ILE A 270 -5.60 9.20 -4.93
N PHE A 271 -5.96 8.29 -5.85
CA PHE A 271 -5.01 7.31 -6.41
C PHE A 271 -3.95 7.99 -7.27
N THR A 272 -4.36 8.91 -8.16
CA THR A 272 -3.43 9.65 -9.00
C THR A 272 -2.59 10.64 -8.17
N ILE A 273 -3.17 11.29 -7.15
CA ILE A 273 -2.38 12.04 -6.15
C ILE A 273 -1.31 11.15 -5.50
N ALA A 274 -1.67 9.94 -5.08
CA ALA A 274 -0.74 9.02 -4.44
C ALA A 274 0.39 8.57 -5.38
N ALA A 275 0.09 8.31 -6.65
CA ALA A 275 1.09 8.02 -7.67
C ALA A 275 2.04 9.21 -7.88
N LEU A 276 1.52 10.43 -8.04
CA LEU A 276 2.32 11.65 -8.17
C LEU A 276 3.22 11.89 -6.96
N LYS A 277 2.70 11.71 -5.73
CA LYS A 277 3.51 11.74 -4.49
C LYS A 277 4.60 10.66 -4.51
N ASP A 278 4.27 9.47 -5.03
CA ASP A 278 5.19 8.32 -5.15
C ASP A 278 6.21 8.43 -6.29
N THR A 279 6.08 9.37 -7.23
CA THR A 279 7.14 9.69 -8.21
C THR A 279 8.42 10.18 -7.54
N GLY A 280 8.28 11.03 -6.52
CA GLY A 280 9.38 11.72 -5.85
C GLY A 280 9.89 12.96 -6.58
N PHE A 281 9.20 13.41 -7.62
CA PHE A 281 9.55 14.62 -8.37
C PHE A 281 9.07 15.90 -7.70
N TYR A 282 7.96 15.80 -6.96
CA TYR A 282 7.22 16.93 -6.43
C TYR A 282 7.35 16.97 -4.90
N PRO A 283 7.95 18.02 -4.30
CA PRO A 283 7.93 18.20 -2.85
C PRO A 283 6.52 18.37 -2.28
N GLU A 284 5.57 18.90 -3.08
CA GLU A 284 4.17 19.04 -2.68
C GLU A 284 3.26 18.70 -3.87
N VAL A 285 2.26 17.85 -3.60
CA VAL A 285 1.14 17.58 -4.51
C VAL A 285 -0.13 17.92 -3.74
N ASN A 286 -0.89 18.88 -4.24
CA ASN A 286 -2.07 19.43 -3.59
C ASN A 286 -3.23 18.43 -3.62
N GLU A 287 -3.36 17.67 -2.54
CA GLU A 287 -4.41 16.65 -2.40
C GLU A 287 -5.82 17.25 -2.28
N ASN A 288 -5.96 18.55 -1.95
CA ASN A 288 -7.27 19.20 -1.96
C ASN A 288 -7.89 19.32 -3.36
N MET A 289 -7.11 19.06 -4.40
CA MET A 289 -7.61 18.97 -5.77
C MET A 289 -8.17 17.59 -6.15
N SER A 290 -8.02 16.57 -5.30
CA SER A 290 -8.60 15.26 -5.62
C SER A 290 -10.10 15.24 -5.41
N ASP A 291 -10.85 14.83 -6.43
CA ASP A 291 -12.27 14.54 -6.35
C ASP A 291 -12.55 13.28 -5.53
N ASP A 292 -13.79 13.19 -5.04
CA ASP A 292 -14.27 11.99 -4.38
C ASP A 292 -14.68 10.94 -5.41
N ILE A 293 -14.13 9.73 -5.25
CA ILE A 293 -14.49 8.54 -6.03
C ILE A 293 -15.18 7.53 -5.11
N PHE A 294 -16.20 6.85 -5.62
CA PHE A 294 -17.02 5.90 -4.84
C PHE A 294 -16.97 4.47 -5.36
N TRP A 295 -16.58 4.28 -6.63
CA TRP A 295 -16.44 2.97 -7.24
C TRP A 295 -15.55 2.05 -6.39
N GLY A 296 -16.12 0.94 -5.89
CA GLY A 296 -15.41 -0.04 -5.07
C GLY A 296 -15.04 0.40 -3.64
N LYS A 297 -15.45 1.60 -3.21
CA LYS A 297 -15.08 2.15 -1.89
C LYS A 297 -15.58 1.26 -0.76
N GLY A 298 -14.67 0.83 0.11
CA GLY A 298 -14.96 0.01 1.29
C GLY A 298 -15.44 -1.42 1.02
N LYS A 299 -15.39 -1.91 -0.23
CA LYS A 299 -15.94 -3.22 -0.63
C LYS A 299 -15.04 -4.43 -0.28
N GLY A 300 -13.86 -4.18 0.28
CA GLY A 300 -12.92 -5.19 0.72
C GLY A 300 -12.07 -5.77 -0.40
N CYS A 301 -11.26 -6.78 -0.05
CA CYS A 301 -10.36 -7.45 -0.99
C CYS A 301 -11.10 -8.25 -2.06
N ASP A 302 -12.29 -8.74 -1.75
CA ASP A 302 -13.08 -9.54 -2.69
C ASP A 302 -13.47 -8.73 -3.94
N PHE A 303 -13.91 -7.47 -3.78
CA PHE A 303 -14.12 -6.56 -4.90
C PHE A 303 -12.83 -6.32 -5.70
N LEU A 304 -11.73 -6.00 -4.99
CA LEU A 304 -10.46 -5.68 -5.62
C LEU A 304 -9.95 -6.85 -6.48
N GLU A 305 -10.11 -8.09 -6.03
CA GLU A 305 -9.55 -9.26 -6.70
C GLU A 305 -10.50 -9.88 -7.73
N LYS A 306 -11.82 -9.90 -7.44
CA LYS A 306 -12.81 -10.62 -8.26
C LYS A 306 -13.78 -9.72 -9.01
N ALA A 307 -14.03 -8.49 -8.55
CA ALA A 307 -14.98 -7.57 -9.15
C ALA A 307 -16.34 -8.27 -9.45
N CYS A 308 -16.83 -8.22 -10.69
CA CYS A 308 -18.07 -8.88 -11.11
C CYS A 308 -18.01 -10.42 -11.13
N GLN A 309 -16.83 -11.04 -11.01
CA GLN A 309 -16.68 -12.50 -10.88
C GLN A 309 -16.85 -12.99 -9.43
N SER A 310 -17.13 -12.07 -8.50
CA SER A 310 -17.46 -12.42 -7.13
C SER A 310 -18.83 -13.11 -7.03
N GLN A 311 -19.02 -13.86 -5.94
CA GLN A 311 -20.35 -14.29 -5.50
C GLN A 311 -21.18 -13.13 -4.93
N THR A 312 -20.51 -12.05 -4.52
CA THR A 312 -21.17 -10.82 -4.06
C THR A 312 -21.58 -10.00 -5.27
N GLU A 313 -22.87 -9.64 -5.36
CA GLU A 313 -23.34 -8.71 -6.38
C GLU A 313 -22.96 -7.27 -5.97
N TYR A 314 -22.13 -6.62 -6.79
CA TYR A 314 -21.71 -5.25 -6.58
C TYR A 314 -22.49 -4.29 -7.51
N PRO A 315 -23.12 -3.22 -6.99
CA PRO A 315 -23.93 -2.29 -7.78
C PRO A 315 -23.14 -1.54 -8.87
N GLU A 316 -21.82 -1.50 -8.76
CA GLU A 316 -20.90 -1.01 -9.79
C GLU A 316 -21.05 -1.78 -11.12
N PHE A 317 -21.34 -3.08 -11.06
CA PHE A 317 -21.45 -3.94 -12.23
C PHE A 317 -22.90 -4.29 -12.52
N ALA A 318 -23.32 -4.11 -13.77
CA ALA A 318 -24.67 -4.40 -14.23
C ALA A 318 -24.75 -5.78 -14.88
N LYS A 319 -25.91 -6.43 -14.77
CA LYS A 319 -26.23 -7.63 -15.56
C LYS A 319 -26.58 -7.19 -16.98
N ILE A 320 -26.03 -7.87 -17.98
CA ILE A 320 -26.34 -7.58 -19.39
C ILE A 320 -27.81 -7.96 -19.65
N THR A 321 -28.64 -6.94 -19.89
CA THR A 321 -30.06 -7.07 -20.19
C THR A 321 -30.45 -6.07 -21.29
N ASN A 322 -31.60 -6.27 -21.92
CA ASN A 322 -32.15 -5.33 -22.92
C ASN A 322 -32.90 -4.16 -22.28
N ASN A 323 -32.74 -3.92 -20.97
CA ASN A 323 -33.43 -2.86 -20.25
C ASN A 323 -32.48 -1.69 -19.98
N LEU A 324 -33.00 -0.47 -20.14
CA LEU A 324 -32.29 0.73 -19.70
C LEU A 324 -32.21 0.75 -18.16
N GLN A 325 -31.06 1.17 -17.65
CA GLN A 325 -30.80 1.33 -16.22
C GLN A 325 -30.05 2.64 -15.97
N CYS A 326 -30.16 3.19 -14.76
CA CYS A 326 -29.29 4.29 -14.35
C CYS A 326 -27.85 3.80 -14.19
N SER A 327 -26.90 4.65 -14.57
CA SER A 327 -25.48 4.45 -14.26
C SER A 327 -25.22 4.42 -12.75
N PHE A 328 -24.09 3.86 -12.34
CA PHE A 328 -23.73 3.68 -10.93
C PHE A 328 -23.87 4.96 -10.10
N GLU A 329 -23.37 6.09 -10.62
CA GLU A 329 -23.44 7.41 -9.98
C GLU A 329 -24.75 8.17 -10.27
N HIS A 330 -25.65 7.56 -11.04
CA HIS A 330 -26.91 8.13 -11.52
C HIS A 330 -26.72 9.37 -12.41
N GLU A 331 -25.58 9.53 -13.09
CA GLU A 331 -25.32 10.70 -13.94
C GLU A 331 -26.09 10.67 -15.26
N GLY A 332 -26.57 9.50 -15.63
CA GLY A 332 -27.36 9.23 -16.83
C GLY A 332 -27.84 7.79 -16.83
N TYR A 333 -28.50 7.39 -17.91
CA TYR A 333 -28.98 6.03 -18.12
C TYR A 333 -28.55 5.46 -19.45
N GLY A 334 -28.50 4.14 -19.55
CA GLY A 334 -28.08 3.44 -20.76
C GLY A 334 -28.27 1.94 -20.61
N TYR A 335 -27.69 1.19 -21.55
CA TYR A 335 -27.66 -0.26 -21.50
C TYR A 335 -26.38 -0.75 -20.82
N ALA A 336 -26.47 -1.92 -20.20
CA ALA A 336 -25.31 -2.63 -19.69
C ALA A 336 -24.43 -3.11 -20.85
N LYS A 337 -23.16 -2.67 -20.86
CA LYS A 337 -22.16 -3.00 -21.87
C LYS A 337 -20.85 -3.38 -21.19
N SER A 338 -20.14 -4.34 -21.78
CA SER A 338 -18.75 -4.66 -21.46
C SER A 338 -17.88 -4.16 -22.60
N ASP A 339 -16.80 -3.47 -22.28
CA ASP A 339 -15.75 -3.12 -23.24
C ASP A 339 -14.47 -3.91 -22.95
N LEU A 340 -13.43 -3.66 -23.75
CA LEU A 340 -12.16 -4.37 -23.67
C LEU A 340 -11.48 -4.21 -22.32
N TYR A 341 -11.69 -3.13 -21.56
CA TYR A 341 -10.94 -2.78 -20.34
C TYR A 341 -11.65 -3.20 -19.04
N LEU A 342 -12.81 -3.85 -19.15
CA LEU A 342 -13.64 -4.19 -17.99
C LEU A 342 -13.47 -5.64 -17.52
N ASP A 343 -12.47 -6.38 -17.99
CA ASP A 343 -12.22 -7.78 -17.59
C ASP A 343 -13.46 -8.70 -17.69
N GLY A 344 -14.32 -8.44 -18.67
CA GLY A 344 -15.58 -9.16 -18.88
C GLY A 344 -16.75 -8.70 -17.99
N CYS A 345 -16.55 -7.68 -17.16
CA CYS A 345 -17.61 -7.02 -16.41
C CYS A 345 -18.42 -6.07 -17.29
N ALA A 346 -19.72 -5.96 -17.03
CA ALA A 346 -20.57 -4.99 -17.69
C ALA A 346 -20.90 -3.82 -16.75
N ILE A 347 -20.94 -2.62 -17.32
CA ILE A 347 -21.35 -1.38 -16.65
C ILE A 347 -22.42 -0.70 -17.49
N ILE A 348 -23.22 0.15 -16.87
CA ILE A 348 -24.16 0.98 -17.63
C ILE A 348 -23.38 2.09 -18.33
N GLN A 349 -23.51 2.17 -19.65
CA GLN A 349 -22.86 3.19 -20.47
C GLN A 349 -23.91 4.12 -21.09
N PRO A 350 -24.15 5.31 -20.49
CA PRO A 350 -25.04 6.31 -21.06
C PRO A 350 -24.49 6.87 -22.38
N SER A 351 -25.39 7.17 -23.31
CA SER A 351 -25.07 7.93 -24.52
C SER A 351 -25.06 9.43 -24.22
N SER A 352 -24.48 10.25 -25.09
CA SER A 352 -24.34 11.70 -24.84
C SER A 352 -25.68 12.43 -24.65
N ASN A 353 -26.76 11.93 -25.26
CA ASN A 353 -28.12 12.44 -25.12
C ASN A 353 -28.89 11.86 -23.91
N GLN A 354 -28.27 11.02 -23.10
CA GLN A 354 -28.88 10.36 -21.93
C GLN A 354 -28.19 10.74 -20.61
N LEU A 355 -27.32 11.76 -20.64
CA LEU A 355 -26.62 12.27 -19.46
C LEU A 355 -27.48 13.31 -18.75
N CYS A 356 -28.12 12.93 -17.65
CA CYS A 356 -28.94 13.81 -16.83
C CYS A 356 -28.16 15.04 -16.34
N THR A 357 -26.87 14.87 -16.08
CA THR A 357 -25.98 15.92 -15.56
C THR A 357 -25.58 16.98 -16.58
N ASN A 358 -25.94 16.80 -17.86
CA ASN A 358 -25.58 17.72 -18.93
C ASN A 358 -26.84 18.47 -19.43
N PRO A 359 -26.95 19.79 -19.19
CA PRO A 359 -28.10 20.59 -19.64
C PRO A 359 -28.26 20.62 -21.17
N ASN A 360 -27.19 20.30 -21.91
CA ASN A 360 -27.17 20.27 -23.36
C ASN A 360 -27.32 18.84 -23.93
N SER A 361 -27.75 17.86 -23.13
CA SER A 361 -27.93 16.46 -23.60
C SER A 361 -29.01 16.35 -24.68
N ILE A 362 -30.09 17.11 -24.54
CA ILE A 362 -31.19 17.15 -25.50
C ILE A 362 -31.10 18.48 -26.23
N ILE A 363 -30.75 18.47 -27.51
CA ILE A 363 -30.57 19.69 -28.33
C ILE A 363 -31.79 19.92 -29.23
N ASP A 364 -32.38 18.83 -29.72
CA ASP A 364 -33.56 18.84 -30.58
C ASP A 364 -34.80 19.40 -29.85
N LYS A 365 -35.54 20.27 -30.54
CA LYS A 365 -36.69 20.98 -29.94
C LYS A 365 -37.86 20.05 -29.65
N ASP A 366 -38.12 19.08 -30.51
CA ASP A 366 -39.23 18.15 -30.35
C ASP A 366 -38.93 17.17 -29.21
N LEU A 367 -37.70 16.67 -29.12
CA LEU A 367 -37.25 15.87 -27.98
C LEU A 367 -37.28 16.65 -26.67
N LYS A 368 -36.93 17.95 -26.67
CA LYS A 368 -37.09 18.81 -25.47
C LYS A 368 -38.55 18.90 -25.02
N SER A 369 -39.48 19.05 -25.96
CA SER A 369 -40.91 19.06 -25.64
C SER A 369 -41.37 17.73 -25.04
N GLN A 370 -40.92 16.60 -25.61
CA GLN A 370 -41.24 15.26 -25.10
C GLN A 370 -40.67 15.03 -23.69
N GLU A 371 -39.44 15.46 -23.42
CA GLU A 371 -38.84 15.33 -22.09
C GLU A 371 -39.54 16.23 -21.06
N SER A 372 -39.99 17.43 -21.45
CA SER A 372 -40.84 18.26 -20.57
C SER A 372 -42.19 17.59 -20.29
N ASP A 373 -42.81 16.93 -21.27
CA ASP A 373 -44.05 16.18 -21.04
C ASP A 373 -43.88 14.99 -20.08
N LYS A 374 -42.66 14.45 -20.01
CA LYS A 374 -42.21 13.46 -19.05
C LYS A 374 -41.76 14.06 -17.70
N LEU A 375 -41.84 15.38 -17.54
CA LEU A 375 -41.27 16.12 -16.41
C LEU A 375 -39.79 15.81 -16.16
N SER A 376 -39.06 15.44 -17.22
CA SER A 376 -37.64 15.05 -17.20
C SER A 376 -36.79 16.29 -17.47
N ASN A 377 -35.94 16.65 -16.53
CA ASN A 377 -35.14 17.86 -16.57
C ASN A 377 -33.64 17.55 -16.47
N TYR A 378 -32.87 18.08 -17.43
CA TYR A 378 -31.42 17.89 -17.57
C TYR A 378 -30.70 19.13 -17.07
N SER A 379 -29.77 18.96 -16.13
CA SER A 379 -29.00 20.05 -15.54
C SER A 379 -27.77 19.51 -14.82
N THR A 380 -26.83 20.37 -14.43
CA THR A 380 -25.69 19.97 -13.58
C THR A 380 -26.10 19.47 -12.19
N TYR A 381 -27.37 19.64 -11.81
CA TYR A 381 -27.97 19.19 -10.55
C TYR A 381 -28.97 18.04 -10.74
N SER A 382 -29.08 17.49 -11.95
CA SER A 382 -30.01 16.41 -12.26
C SER A 382 -29.32 15.06 -12.20
N LYS A 383 -30.02 14.05 -11.67
CA LYS A 383 -29.62 12.65 -11.67
C LYS A 383 -30.71 11.78 -12.28
N CYS A 384 -30.34 10.56 -12.67
CA CYS A 384 -31.23 9.53 -13.17
C CYS A 384 -32.02 8.89 -12.02
N PHE A 385 -33.33 8.83 -12.17
CA PHE A 385 -34.24 8.17 -11.25
C PHE A 385 -35.12 7.16 -11.98
N GLN A 386 -35.51 6.10 -11.26
CA GLN A 386 -36.62 5.26 -11.69
C GLN A 386 -37.93 6.02 -11.46
N SER A 387 -38.53 6.49 -12.55
CA SER A 387 -39.62 7.45 -12.56
C SER A 387 -40.52 7.25 -13.78
N SER A 388 -41.83 7.25 -13.57
CA SER A 388 -42.86 7.28 -14.62
C SER A 388 -43.56 8.65 -14.71
N ALA A 389 -42.90 9.69 -14.21
CA ALA A 389 -43.38 11.07 -14.25
C ALA A 389 -43.89 11.48 -15.62
N SER A 390 -45.06 12.13 -15.63
CA SER A 390 -45.62 12.80 -16.79
C SER A 390 -46.59 13.89 -16.39
N LYS A 391 -46.71 14.91 -17.24
CA LYS A 391 -47.79 15.90 -17.15
C LYS A 391 -49.13 15.19 -17.30
N LEU A 392 -50.16 15.71 -16.61
CA LEU A 392 -51.49 15.12 -16.64
C LEU A 392 -52.04 14.96 -18.06
N SER A 393 -51.87 16.00 -18.89
CA SER A 393 -52.36 16.11 -20.27
C SER A 393 -51.64 15.24 -21.30
N SER A 394 -50.50 14.65 -20.96
CA SER A 394 -49.65 13.93 -21.92
C SER A 394 -49.94 12.42 -21.93
N ILE A 395 -50.06 11.83 -23.11
CA ILE A 395 -50.21 10.37 -23.29
C ILE A 395 -48.86 9.82 -23.75
N ILE A 396 -48.23 9.00 -22.91
CA ILE A 396 -46.91 8.42 -23.18
C ILE A 396 -47.07 6.90 -23.29
N ASN A 397 -46.98 6.37 -24.51
CA ASN A 397 -47.11 4.94 -24.79
C ASN A 397 -45.72 4.28 -24.89
N ASN A 398 -45.52 3.14 -24.23
CA ASN A 398 -44.31 2.30 -24.32
C ASN A 398 -42.97 3.04 -24.11
N ASP A 399 -42.84 3.81 -23.02
CA ASP A 399 -41.58 4.46 -22.65
C ASP A 399 -40.91 3.77 -21.44
N SER A 400 -39.58 3.88 -21.38
CA SER A 400 -38.78 3.47 -20.23
C SER A 400 -39.24 4.21 -18.96
N ASN A 401 -39.13 3.56 -17.79
CA ASN A 401 -39.44 4.18 -16.48
C ASN A 401 -38.21 4.88 -15.87
N LEU A 402 -37.45 5.63 -16.68
CA LEU A 402 -36.27 6.38 -16.25
C LEU A 402 -36.39 7.84 -16.66
N ARG A 403 -36.15 8.76 -15.72
CA ARG A 403 -36.22 10.20 -15.96
C ARG A 403 -35.05 10.90 -15.28
N CYS A 404 -34.70 12.07 -15.79
CA CYS A 404 -33.73 12.95 -15.14
C CYS A 404 -34.46 13.94 -14.25
N HIS A 405 -34.08 14.04 -12.97
CA HIS A 405 -34.68 14.99 -12.04
C HIS A 405 -33.62 15.73 -11.25
N GLN A 406 -33.84 17.03 -11.05
CA GLN A 406 -33.14 17.82 -10.07
C GLN A 406 -33.38 17.28 -8.66
N PHE A 407 -32.36 17.35 -7.81
CA PHE A 407 -32.48 16.89 -6.43
C PHE A 407 -31.66 17.76 -5.48
N LYS A 408 -31.99 17.65 -4.20
CA LYS A 408 -31.24 18.25 -3.09
C LYS A 408 -31.13 17.27 -1.95
N CYS A 409 -29.93 17.14 -1.39
CA CYS A 409 -29.70 16.33 -0.20
C CYS A 409 -29.59 17.20 1.04
N SER A 410 -30.05 16.68 2.18
CA SER A 410 -29.71 17.23 3.49
C SER A 410 -28.22 17.01 3.78
N SER A 411 -27.65 17.83 4.66
CA SER A 411 -26.20 17.80 4.97
C SER A 411 -25.73 16.48 5.60
N ASP A 412 -26.63 15.77 6.25
CA ASP A 412 -26.40 14.45 6.86
C ASP A 412 -26.82 13.28 5.94
N ALA A 413 -27.30 13.56 4.73
CA ALA A 413 -27.87 12.61 3.79
C ALA A 413 -29.05 11.78 4.35
N SER A 414 -29.80 12.29 5.32
CA SER A 414 -31.03 11.65 5.81
C SER A 414 -32.26 11.92 4.95
N GLN A 415 -32.22 12.95 4.09
CA GLN A 415 -33.34 13.36 3.25
C GLN A 415 -32.86 13.70 1.83
N ILE A 416 -33.65 13.30 0.84
CA ILE A 416 -33.49 13.64 -0.57
C ILE A 416 -34.78 14.28 -1.05
N THR A 417 -34.71 15.55 -1.43
CA THR A 417 -35.81 16.26 -2.08
C THR A 417 -35.63 16.17 -3.59
N ILE A 418 -36.58 15.54 -4.28
CA ILE A 418 -36.61 15.45 -5.74
C ILE A 418 -37.52 16.57 -6.25
N MET A 419 -36.99 17.40 -7.16
CA MET A 419 -37.64 18.64 -7.57
C MET A 419 -38.22 18.50 -8.98
N PHE A 420 -39.44 19.01 -9.14
CA PHE A 420 -40.17 19.11 -10.41
C PHE A 420 -40.46 20.59 -10.70
N PRO A 421 -39.47 21.35 -11.22
CA PRO A 421 -39.59 22.81 -11.36
C PRO A 421 -40.76 23.23 -12.25
N GLU A 422 -41.06 22.45 -13.29
CA GLU A 422 -42.09 22.73 -14.29
C GLU A 422 -43.51 22.83 -13.70
N ILE A 423 -43.76 22.15 -12.58
CA ILE A 423 -45.05 22.14 -11.88
C ILE A 423 -44.96 22.73 -10.46
N GLN A 424 -43.81 23.33 -10.12
CA GLN A 424 -43.51 23.85 -8.79
C GLN A 424 -43.86 22.86 -7.68
N HIS A 425 -43.33 21.64 -7.80
CA HIS A 425 -43.60 20.56 -6.86
C HIS A 425 -42.32 19.83 -6.47
N GLU A 426 -42.36 19.15 -5.33
CA GLU A 426 -41.24 18.39 -4.80
C GLU A 426 -41.72 17.12 -4.11
N VAL A 427 -40.95 16.05 -4.25
CA VAL A 427 -41.16 14.79 -3.54
C VAL A 427 -40.03 14.62 -2.53
N LEU A 428 -40.37 14.55 -1.26
CA LEU A 428 -39.42 14.30 -0.18
C LEU A 428 -39.27 12.79 0.04
N CYS A 429 -38.07 12.28 -0.05
CA CYS A 429 -37.69 10.93 0.35
C CYS A 429 -36.89 10.99 1.66
N ARG A 430 -37.36 10.33 2.71
CA ARG A 430 -36.65 10.16 4.00
C ARG A 430 -35.87 8.84 4.02
N ILE A 431 -34.88 8.72 4.88
CA ILE A 431 -34.00 7.53 4.93
C ILE A 431 -34.78 6.23 5.21
N GLU A 432 -35.88 6.31 5.95
CA GLU A 432 -36.82 5.20 6.19
C GLU A 432 -37.64 4.80 4.94
N GLU A 433 -37.68 5.67 3.93
CA GLU A 433 -38.38 5.47 2.65
C GLU A 433 -37.43 5.01 1.53
N GLN A 434 -36.19 4.61 1.85
CA GLN A 434 -35.23 4.10 0.86
C GLN A 434 -35.84 2.98 0.01
N GLY A 435 -35.76 3.14 -1.32
CA GLY A 435 -36.31 2.17 -2.27
C GLY A 435 -37.82 2.14 -2.41
N GLN A 436 -38.56 2.94 -1.64
CA GLN A 436 -40.02 3.02 -1.74
C GLN A 436 -40.43 3.80 -3.00
N LYS A 437 -41.56 3.41 -3.57
CA LYS A 437 -42.23 4.17 -4.63
C LYS A 437 -43.16 5.18 -3.99
N LYS A 438 -43.11 6.42 -4.47
CA LYS A 438 -43.99 7.50 -4.06
C LYS A 438 -44.73 8.03 -5.28
N ASP A 439 -46.00 8.36 -5.11
CA ASP A 439 -46.73 9.09 -6.13
C ASP A 439 -46.13 10.49 -6.29
N ILE A 440 -46.02 10.95 -7.53
CA ILE A 440 -45.39 12.24 -7.83
C ILE A 440 -46.28 13.39 -7.38
N ASP A 441 -47.59 13.20 -7.48
CA ASP A 441 -48.61 14.12 -6.98
C ASP A 441 -49.78 13.28 -6.50
N GLU A 442 -49.93 13.15 -5.18
CA GLU A 442 -51.00 12.37 -4.54
C GLU A 442 -52.40 12.90 -4.90
N SER A 443 -52.53 14.18 -5.25
CA SER A 443 -53.79 14.76 -5.69
C SER A 443 -54.14 14.37 -7.13
N GLY A 444 -53.14 13.97 -7.92
CA GLY A 444 -53.26 13.67 -9.35
C GLY A 444 -53.63 14.89 -10.22
N ILE A 445 -53.53 16.12 -9.70
CA ILE A 445 -53.99 17.34 -10.38
C ILE A 445 -52.90 17.92 -11.29
N LYS A 446 -51.65 17.94 -10.83
CA LYS A 446 -50.49 18.55 -11.49
C LYS A 446 -49.70 17.54 -12.35
N ALA A 447 -49.59 16.31 -11.88
CA ALA A 447 -48.82 15.27 -12.53
C ALA A 447 -49.37 13.87 -12.23
N LYS A 448 -48.91 12.88 -13.00
CA LYS A 448 -49.19 11.46 -12.75
C LYS A 448 -47.91 10.64 -12.79
N GLY A 449 -47.98 9.45 -12.22
CA GLY A 449 -46.89 8.49 -12.17
C GLY A 449 -46.21 8.43 -10.80
N GLN A 450 -45.18 7.61 -10.73
CA GLN A 450 -44.47 7.28 -9.50
C GLN A 450 -42.98 7.51 -9.65
N ILE A 451 -42.31 7.78 -8.54
CA ILE A 451 -40.86 7.87 -8.45
C ILE A 451 -40.35 6.98 -7.33
N THR A 452 -39.22 6.30 -7.57
CA THR A 452 -38.58 5.44 -6.57
C THR A 452 -37.50 6.21 -5.84
N CYS A 453 -37.58 6.27 -4.51
CA CYS A 453 -36.56 6.88 -3.68
C CYS A 453 -35.23 6.10 -3.79
N PRO A 454 -34.07 6.79 -3.80
CA PRO A 454 -32.76 6.11 -3.93
C PRO A 454 -32.54 5.04 -2.85
N GLN A 455 -31.83 3.96 -3.20
CA GLN A 455 -31.62 2.82 -2.29
C GLN A 455 -30.52 3.08 -1.24
N ASP A 456 -29.53 3.90 -1.56
CA ASP A 456 -28.40 4.23 -0.68
C ASP A 456 -28.23 5.75 -0.65
N PHE A 457 -28.87 6.41 0.31
CA PHE A 457 -28.87 7.86 0.40
C PHE A 457 -27.48 8.42 0.64
N LYS A 458 -26.70 7.77 1.52
CA LYS A 458 -25.34 8.22 1.84
C LYS A 458 -24.46 8.25 0.60
N ARG A 459 -24.51 7.19 -0.24
CA ARG A 459 -23.79 7.18 -1.52
C ARG A 459 -24.37 8.16 -2.52
N PHE A 460 -25.69 8.20 -2.67
CA PHE A 460 -26.36 9.06 -3.65
C PHE A 460 -26.06 10.55 -3.43
N CYS A 461 -26.06 10.97 -2.15
CA CYS A 461 -25.82 12.35 -1.72
C CYS A 461 -24.35 12.73 -1.58
N ASN A 462 -23.47 11.76 -1.32
CA ASN A 462 -22.03 11.99 -1.29
C ASN A 462 -21.48 11.80 -2.70
N TYR A 463 -21.77 12.72 -3.61
CA TYR A 463 -21.22 12.72 -4.97
C TYR A 463 -20.31 13.94 -5.16
N THR A 464 -19.35 13.86 -6.09
CA THR A 464 -18.55 15.03 -6.48
C THR A 464 -19.42 15.96 -7.33
N PRO A 465 -19.73 17.19 -6.89
CA PRO A 465 -20.59 18.08 -7.66
C PRO A 465 -19.91 18.51 -8.97
N ILE A 466 -20.69 18.58 -10.04
CA ILE A 466 -20.24 19.12 -11.33
C ILE A 466 -20.29 20.65 -11.25
N CYS A 467 -19.27 21.31 -11.75
CA CYS A 467 -19.23 22.76 -11.74
C CYS A 467 -20.33 23.39 -12.61
N PRO A 468 -20.96 24.50 -12.16
CA PRO A 468 -21.92 25.23 -12.96
C PRO A 468 -21.34 25.59 -14.34
N ASN A 469 -22.11 25.32 -15.38
CA ASN A 469 -21.75 25.53 -16.80
C ASN A 469 -20.33 25.05 -17.17
N PHE A 470 -19.80 24.03 -16.49
CA PHE A 470 -18.44 23.52 -16.71
C PHE A 470 -17.36 24.64 -16.70
N CYS A 471 -17.52 25.61 -15.78
CA CYS A 471 -16.65 26.78 -15.67
C CYS A 471 -16.51 27.61 -16.96
N SER A 472 -17.55 27.58 -17.81
CA SER A 472 -17.72 28.41 -19.01
C SER A 472 -16.52 28.46 -19.94
N GLN A 473 -15.74 27.38 -20.02
CA GLN A 473 -14.51 27.31 -20.82
C GLN A 473 -13.41 28.30 -20.39
N LYS A 474 -13.56 28.94 -19.22
CA LYS A 474 -12.67 29.97 -18.64
C LYS A 474 -12.15 29.59 -17.26
N GLY A 475 -12.26 28.32 -16.90
CA GLY A 475 -11.73 27.77 -15.67
C GLY A 475 -11.75 26.24 -15.71
N PHE A 476 -11.24 25.63 -14.64
CA PHE A 476 -11.33 24.19 -14.42
C PHE A 476 -12.07 23.89 -13.12
N CYS A 477 -12.65 22.70 -13.03
CA CYS A 477 -13.47 22.28 -11.90
C CYS A 477 -12.68 21.47 -10.88
N VAL A 478 -12.90 21.74 -9.59
CA VAL A 478 -12.44 20.90 -8.47
C VAL A 478 -13.57 20.79 -7.46
N LYS A 479 -14.14 19.60 -7.25
CA LYS A 479 -15.25 19.39 -6.29
C LYS A 479 -16.42 20.39 -6.40
N GLY A 480 -16.82 20.74 -7.61
CA GLY A 480 -17.90 21.70 -7.87
C GLY A 480 -17.53 23.17 -7.70
N GLN A 481 -16.26 23.47 -7.37
CA GLN A 481 -15.72 24.83 -7.32
C GLN A 481 -14.91 25.12 -8.59
N CYS A 482 -15.27 26.19 -9.30
CA CYS A 482 -14.48 26.67 -10.44
C CYS A 482 -13.23 27.41 -9.98
N PHE A 483 -12.15 27.19 -10.71
CA PHE A 483 -10.90 27.95 -10.62
C PHE A 483 -10.74 28.73 -11.92
N CYS A 484 -11.00 30.03 -11.86
CA CYS A 484 -11.07 30.85 -13.06
C CYS A 484 -9.69 31.28 -13.55
N GLN A 485 -9.56 31.37 -14.88
CA GLN A 485 -8.43 32.00 -15.54
C GLN A 485 -8.40 33.49 -15.20
N ALA A 486 -7.19 34.08 -15.19
CA ALA A 486 -7.03 35.51 -14.98
C ALA A 486 -7.89 36.33 -15.97
N GLY A 487 -8.55 37.37 -15.47
CA GLY A 487 -9.49 38.20 -16.24
C GLY A 487 -10.92 37.66 -16.31
N TYR A 488 -11.22 36.55 -15.64
CA TYR A 488 -12.55 35.96 -15.56
C TYR A 488 -12.93 35.63 -14.11
N GLY A 489 -14.22 35.70 -13.79
CA GLY A 489 -14.77 35.39 -12.47
C GLY A 489 -16.26 35.04 -12.54
N GLY A 490 -16.88 34.89 -11.37
CA GLY A 490 -18.25 34.37 -11.27
C GLY A 490 -18.23 32.88 -10.96
N THR A 491 -19.33 32.35 -10.41
CA THR A 491 -19.40 30.96 -9.93
C THR A 491 -19.13 29.91 -11.02
N ASP A 492 -19.23 30.30 -12.28
CA ASP A 492 -18.93 29.52 -13.49
C ASP A 492 -17.88 30.17 -14.41
N CYS A 493 -17.14 31.19 -13.94
CA CYS A 493 -16.14 31.93 -14.73
C CYS A 493 -16.66 32.68 -15.98
N SER A 494 -17.99 32.90 -16.11
CA SER A 494 -18.56 33.58 -17.28
C SER A 494 -18.35 35.11 -17.31
N ILE A 495 -18.04 35.73 -16.17
CA ILE A 495 -17.95 37.19 -16.04
C ILE A 495 -16.51 37.62 -16.30
N LYS A 496 -16.30 38.43 -17.35
CA LYS A 496 -15.00 39.07 -17.58
C LYS A 496 -14.73 40.08 -16.45
N CYS A 497 -13.74 39.81 -15.61
CA CYS A 497 -13.42 40.61 -14.45
C CYS A 497 -11.95 40.43 -14.07
N SER A 498 -11.21 41.54 -13.97
CA SER A 498 -9.82 41.50 -13.51
C SER A 498 -9.70 41.57 -11.99
N GLY A 499 -10.80 41.95 -11.30
CA GLY A 499 -10.90 42.01 -9.85
C GLY A 499 -11.80 40.93 -9.24
N ALA A 500 -12.69 41.34 -8.32
CA ALA A 500 -13.59 40.46 -7.60
C ALA A 500 -15.02 40.57 -8.13
N VAL A 501 -15.78 39.47 -8.16
CA VAL A 501 -17.19 39.44 -8.54
C VAL A 501 -18.05 39.38 -7.28
N HIS A 502 -18.98 40.33 -7.14
CA HIS A 502 -19.98 40.34 -6.07
C HIS A 502 -21.35 40.65 -6.65
N ASN A 503 -22.36 39.85 -6.31
CA ASN A 503 -23.72 39.95 -6.88
C ASN A 503 -23.71 40.06 -8.42
N GLN A 504 -22.96 39.15 -9.07
CA GLN A 504 -22.79 39.09 -10.53
C GLN A 504 -22.16 40.34 -11.18
N THR A 505 -21.62 41.27 -10.39
CA THR A 505 -20.99 42.50 -10.88
C THR A 505 -19.49 42.49 -10.58
N CYS A 506 -18.67 42.96 -11.53
CA CYS A 506 -17.22 43.07 -11.32
C CYS A 506 -16.85 44.30 -10.48
N ILE A 507 -15.97 44.10 -9.51
CA ILE A 507 -15.38 45.11 -8.64
C ILE A 507 -13.86 45.09 -8.89
N GLU A 508 -13.37 46.08 -9.63
CA GLU A 508 -11.99 46.08 -10.17
C GLU A 508 -10.88 46.17 -9.10
N ASN A 509 -11.18 46.69 -7.90
CA ASN A 509 -10.18 46.83 -6.83
C ASN A 509 -9.79 45.49 -6.15
N SER A 510 -10.39 44.36 -6.55
CA SER A 510 -10.17 43.03 -5.96
C SER A 510 -10.45 42.94 -4.45
N GLN A 511 -11.15 43.91 -3.87
CA GLN A 511 -11.48 43.93 -2.45
C GLN A 511 -12.92 43.50 -2.25
N CYS A 512 -13.10 42.38 -1.57
CA CYS A 512 -14.44 41.93 -1.21
C CYS A 512 -15.06 42.84 -0.13
N PRO A 513 -16.40 43.01 -0.15
CA PRO A 513 -17.12 43.65 0.93
C PRO A 513 -16.79 43.04 2.30
N SER A 514 -16.93 43.84 3.36
CA SER A 514 -16.62 43.41 4.73
C SER A 514 -17.37 42.12 5.09
N GLY A 515 -16.66 41.16 5.70
CA GLY A 515 -17.21 39.85 6.06
C GLY A 515 -17.22 38.81 4.95
N LEU A 516 -16.77 39.15 3.73
CA LEU A 516 -16.64 38.23 2.60
C LEU A 516 -15.17 37.99 2.23
N PHE A 517 -14.92 36.85 1.58
CA PHE A 517 -13.61 36.40 1.13
C PHE A 517 -13.61 36.16 -0.38
N LEU A 518 -12.56 36.61 -1.05
CA LEU A 518 -12.32 36.32 -2.45
C LEU A 518 -12.00 34.83 -2.64
N ASN A 519 -12.88 34.13 -3.33
CA ASN A 519 -12.78 32.70 -3.63
C ASN A 519 -12.01 32.42 -4.92
N PRO A 520 -11.60 31.16 -5.19
CA PRO A 520 -10.87 30.79 -6.42
C PRO A 520 -11.62 31.01 -7.75
N ASP A 521 -12.94 31.18 -7.70
CA ASP A 521 -13.77 31.60 -8.85
C ASP A 521 -13.86 33.13 -8.98
N ASN A 522 -13.00 33.85 -8.25
CA ASN A 522 -12.98 35.29 -8.12
C ASN A 522 -14.31 35.87 -7.60
N THR A 523 -15.14 35.10 -6.89
CA THR A 523 -16.36 35.62 -6.24
C THR A 523 -16.15 35.93 -4.76
N CYS A 524 -16.87 36.93 -4.25
CA CYS A 524 -16.90 37.25 -2.82
C CYS A 524 -17.98 36.42 -2.12
N LYS A 525 -17.56 35.47 -1.26
CA LYS A 525 -18.46 34.60 -0.48
C LYS A 525 -18.14 34.68 1.01
N SER A 526 -19.09 34.29 1.86
CA SER A 526 -18.95 34.34 3.31
C SER A 526 -18.04 33.25 3.89
N ASP A 527 -17.73 32.20 3.11
CA ASP A 527 -16.86 31.10 3.50
C ASP A 527 -15.89 30.75 2.36
N CYS A 528 -14.84 29.99 2.70
CA CYS A 528 -13.84 29.49 1.78
C CYS A 528 -14.04 28.00 1.46
N PRO A 529 -13.66 27.56 0.24
CA PRO A 529 -13.82 26.18 -0.17
C PRO A 529 -12.80 25.27 0.52
N GLN A 530 -12.92 23.95 0.30
CA GLN A 530 -12.03 22.97 0.88
C GLN A 530 -10.58 23.23 0.48
N GLY A 531 -9.66 23.08 1.45
CA GLY A 531 -8.26 23.43 1.29
C GLY A 531 -7.93 24.91 1.46
N PHE A 532 -8.91 25.77 1.77
CA PHE A 532 -8.69 27.20 2.02
C PHE A 532 -9.28 27.67 3.35
N PHE A 533 -8.76 28.79 3.85
CA PHE A 533 -9.29 29.53 5.00
C PHE A 533 -9.34 31.03 4.69
N GLY A 534 -10.27 31.75 5.32
CA GLY A 534 -10.43 33.19 5.14
C GLY A 534 -9.41 33.99 5.95
N ARG A 535 -8.69 34.91 5.30
CA ARG A 535 -7.82 35.90 5.95
C ARG A 535 -7.72 37.17 5.11
N ALA A 536 -7.88 38.33 5.75
CA ALA A 536 -7.75 39.64 5.11
C ALA A 536 -8.60 39.78 3.82
N GLY A 537 -9.86 39.32 3.86
CA GLY A 537 -10.79 39.40 2.72
C GLY A 537 -10.49 38.43 1.57
N GLN A 538 -9.59 37.46 1.74
CA GLN A 538 -9.22 36.48 0.71
C GLN A 538 -9.21 35.06 1.25
N CYS A 539 -9.51 34.09 0.38
CA CYS A 539 -9.30 32.68 0.69
C CYS A 539 -7.84 32.30 0.41
N GLN A 540 -7.12 31.92 1.47
CA GLN A 540 -5.73 31.50 1.42
C GLN A 540 -5.62 29.98 1.61
N PRO A 541 -4.64 29.31 0.97
CA PRO A 541 -4.52 27.85 1.06
C PRO A 541 -4.11 27.40 2.46
N CYS A 542 -4.67 26.27 2.89
CA CYS A 542 -4.26 25.56 4.08
C CYS A 542 -2.84 24.98 3.94
N ASN A 543 -2.26 24.54 5.07
CA ASN A 543 -1.10 23.66 5.03
C ASN A 543 -1.41 22.39 4.19
N SER A 544 -0.41 21.88 3.45
CA SER A 544 -0.57 20.73 2.57
C SER A 544 -1.07 19.45 3.25
N ASN A 545 -0.89 19.34 4.57
CA ASN A 545 -1.39 18.20 5.37
C ASN A 545 -2.83 18.37 5.86
N CYS A 546 -3.44 19.56 5.70
CA CYS A 546 -4.82 19.82 6.08
C CYS A 546 -5.75 19.81 4.86
N SER A 547 -6.93 19.22 5.03
CA SER A 547 -8.06 19.37 4.09
C SER A 547 -9.00 20.53 4.47
N ARG A 548 -9.04 20.90 5.75
CA ARG A 548 -9.64 22.15 6.26
C ARG A 548 -8.77 22.71 7.37
N CYS A 549 -8.76 24.04 7.51
CA CYS A 549 -7.93 24.72 8.48
C CYS A 549 -8.54 26.06 8.91
N THR A 550 -8.04 26.61 10.01
CA THR A 550 -8.31 28.00 10.44
C THR A 550 -7.13 28.94 10.17
N GLY A 551 -6.06 28.44 9.56
CA GLY A 551 -4.83 29.17 9.32
C GLY A 551 -3.82 28.37 8.49
N PRO A 552 -2.71 28.98 8.07
CA PRO A 552 -1.78 28.37 7.12
C PRO A 552 -0.82 27.36 7.76
N SER A 553 -0.76 27.30 9.10
CA SER A 553 0.22 26.49 9.84
C SER A 553 -0.25 25.03 9.98
N ALA A 554 0.70 24.09 10.06
CA ALA A 554 0.43 22.65 10.22
C ALA A 554 -0.36 22.28 11.51
N ASN A 555 -0.39 23.18 12.49
CA ASN A 555 -1.11 23.03 13.75
C ASN A 555 -2.46 23.77 13.80
N GLN A 556 -2.95 24.23 12.65
CA GLN A 556 -4.24 24.92 12.49
C GLN A 556 -5.20 24.09 11.61
N CYS A 557 -4.94 22.78 11.46
CA CYS A 557 -5.84 21.88 10.74
C CYS A 557 -7.10 21.62 11.57
N THR A 558 -8.25 21.63 10.89
CA THR A 558 -9.54 21.16 11.43
C THR A 558 -9.98 19.85 10.80
N GLN A 559 -9.43 19.53 9.62
CA GLN A 559 -9.54 18.23 8.97
C GLN A 559 -8.23 17.90 8.26
N CYS A 560 -7.92 16.61 8.17
CA CYS A 560 -6.66 16.11 7.61
C CYS A 560 -6.83 15.53 6.22
N GLN A 561 -5.71 15.43 5.50
CA GLN A 561 -5.62 14.71 4.24
C GLN A 561 -5.91 13.21 4.42
N PHE A 562 -6.21 12.52 3.32
CA PHE A 562 -6.77 11.17 3.27
C PHE A 562 -5.98 10.13 4.07
N LEU A 563 -4.65 10.20 4.13
CA LEU A 563 -3.83 9.20 4.85
C LEU A 563 -3.49 9.56 6.30
N THR A 564 -3.85 10.76 6.75
CA THR A 564 -3.52 11.26 8.09
C THR A 564 -4.77 11.36 8.95
N LEU A 565 -4.55 11.43 10.26
CA LEU A 565 -5.55 11.44 11.31
C LEU A 565 -5.42 12.75 12.07
N LEU A 566 -6.56 13.39 12.34
CA LEU A 566 -6.57 14.62 13.13
C LEU A 566 -6.39 14.26 14.59
N GLN A 567 -5.30 14.75 15.19
CA GLN A 567 -5.08 14.72 16.63
C GLN A 567 -4.97 16.14 17.12
N GLN A 568 -5.99 16.59 17.86
CA GLN A 568 -6.16 18.00 18.23
C GLN A 568 -6.26 18.85 16.95
N ASN A 569 -5.20 19.57 16.58
CA ASN A 569 -5.13 20.39 15.36
C ASN A 569 -3.96 20.01 14.43
N TYR A 570 -3.34 18.86 14.67
CA TYR A 570 -2.24 18.32 13.86
C TYR A 570 -2.71 17.10 13.07
N CYS A 571 -2.13 16.91 11.89
CA CYS A 571 -2.38 15.75 11.04
C CYS A 571 -1.24 14.74 11.15
N LEU A 572 -1.52 13.56 11.71
CA LEU A 572 -0.53 12.53 12.03
C LEU A 572 -0.85 11.21 11.33
N TYR A 573 0.16 10.40 11.00
CA TYR A 573 -0.06 9.08 10.39
C TYR A 573 -0.62 8.03 11.36
N LYS A 574 -0.37 8.19 12.67
CA LYS A 574 -0.86 7.30 13.72
C LYS A 574 -1.17 8.13 14.96
N CYS A 575 -2.22 7.75 15.68
CA CYS A 575 -2.52 8.35 16.97
C CYS A 575 -1.41 8.09 17.99
N ASN A 576 -1.15 9.08 18.83
CA ASN A 576 -0.16 8.99 19.87
C ASN A 576 -0.73 8.30 21.11
N GLU A 577 -0.69 6.97 21.09
CA GLU A 577 -1.16 6.11 22.18
C GLU A 577 -0.40 6.36 23.50
N LYS A 578 0.85 6.85 23.45
CA LYS A 578 1.63 7.22 24.65
C LYS A 578 0.98 8.36 25.43
N TYR A 579 0.32 9.29 24.74
CA TYR A 579 -0.46 10.37 25.34
C TYR A 579 -1.96 10.10 25.29
N GLY A 580 -2.36 8.82 25.29
CA GLY A 580 -3.74 8.44 25.46
C GLY A 580 -4.72 8.82 24.38
N PHE A 581 -4.21 8.95 23.15
CA PHE A 581 -5.05 9.06 21.97
C PHE A 581 -5.23 7.69 21.32
N SER A 582 -6.48 7.34 21.02
CA SER A 582 -6.86 6.17 20.24
C SER A 582 -7.60 6.59 18.97
N LEU A 583 -7.48 5.77 17.92
CA LEU A 583 -8.20 6.00 16.67
C LEU A 583 -9.69 5.73 16.86
N ASN A 584 -10.51 6.75 16.66
CA ASN A 584 -11.93 6.56 16.39
C ASN A 584 -12.09 6.26 14.89
N GLN A 585 -12.47 5.03 14.57
CA GLN A 585 -12.61 4.56 13.18
C GLN A 585 -13.73 5.26 12.42
N ALA A 586 -14.79 5.71 13.12
CA ALA A 586 -15.93 6.37 12.50
C ALA A 586 -15.63 7.84 12.16
N SER A 587 -14.90 8.54 13.04
CA SER A 587 -14.56 9.97 12.83
C SER A 587 -13.23 10.17 12.09
N GLY A 588 -12.37 9.15 12.03
CA GLY A 588 -11.02 9.28 11.49
C GLY A 588 -10.12 10.19 12.33
N LYS A 589 -10.51 10.43 13.60
CA LYS A 589 -9.79 11.30 14.53
C LYS A 589 -9.12 10.49 15.62
N CYS A 590 -8.05 11.06 16.16
CA CYS A 590 -7.41 10.59 17.36
C CYS A 590 -8.11 11.26 18.55
N GLU A 591 -8.91 10.48 19.26
CA GLU A 591 -9.69 10.92 20.41
C GLU A 591 -9.03 10.43 21.70
N SER A 592 -9.20 11.18 22.78
CA SER A 592 -8.62 10.87 24.08
C SER A 592 -9.67 10.99 25.18
N GLU A 593 -9.78 9.95 26.00
CA GLU A 593 -10.61 9.95 27.23
C GLU A 593 -9.80 10.37 28.47
N ILE A 594 -8.63 11.01 28.28
CA ILE A 594 -7.72 11.36 29.36
C ILE A 594 -8.42 12.12 30.48
N SER A 595 -8.19 11.66 31.71
CA SER A 595 -8.61 12.36 32.92
C SER A 595 -7.42 12.81 33.75
N ARG A 596 -7.62 13.90 34.50
CA ARG A 596 -6.75 14.32 35.62
C ARG A 596 -7.18 13.71 36.96
N ILE A 597 -8.38 13.14 37.01
CA ILE A 597 -8.90 12.47 38.19
C ILE A 597 -8.53 10.99 38.06
N CYS A 598 -7.42 10.61 38.70
CA CYS A 598 -6.77 9.32 38.50
C CYS A 598 -6.64 8.55 39.81
N GLN A 599 -6.54 7.22 39.69
CA GLN A 599 -6.14 6.37 40.81
C GLN A 599 -4.60 6.36 40.90
N GLY A 600 -4.05 6.51 42.11
CA GLY A 600 -2.60 6.49 42.34
C GLY A 600 -1.86 7.77 41.95
N ASN A 601 -0.64 7.62 41.42
CA ASN A 601 0.30 8.72 41.18
C ASN A 601 0.32 9.25 39.73
N CYS A 602 -0.69 8.89 38.93
CA CYS A 602 -0.84 9.45 37.59
C CYS A 602 -1.16 10.95 37.65
N GLN A 603 -0.53 11.75 36.79
CA GLN A 603 -0.96 13.12 36.49
C GLN A 603 -2.07 13.12 35.43
N TYR A 604 -1.98 12.23 34.45
CA TYR A 604 -2.99 11.95 33.44
C TYR A 604 -3.17 10.44 33.31
N CYS A 605 -4.42 9.96 33.23
CA CYS A 605 -4.77 8.52 33.16
C CYS A 605 -5.81 8.24 32.08
N HIS A 606 -5.97 6.96 31.71
CA HIS A 606 -6.81 6.49 30.60
C HIS A 606 -8.23 7.07 30.60
N LYS A 607 -8.86 7.08 31.77
CA LYS A 607 -10.20 7.61 32.02
C LYS A 607 -10.33 7.97 33.50
N LYS A 608 -11.41 8.65 33.89
CA LYS A 608 -11.69 9.03 35.28
C LYS A 608 -11.54 7.82 36.21
N ASN A 609 -10.76 7.97 37.28
CA ASN A 609 -10.42 6.96 38.29
C ASN A 609 -9.64 5.74 37.76
N SER A 610 -8.98 5.81 36.59
CA SER A 610 -8.15 4.72 36.09
C SER A 610 -6.77 4.68 36.78
N PRO A 611 -6.21 3.50 37.06
CA PRO A 611 -4.82 3.33 37.53
C PRO A 611 -3.80 3.31 36.39
N LEU A 612 -4.24 3.27 35.13
CA LEU A 612 -3.37 3.28 33.95
C LEU A 612 -3.01 4.72 33.61
N CYS A 613 -1.75 5.07 33.85
CA CYS A 613 -1.20 6.40 33.65
C CYS A 613 -0.71 6.59 32.21
N TYR A 614 -0.74 7.85 31.76
CA TYR A 614 0.03 8.32 30.60
C TYR A 614 1.21 9.19 31.02
N THR A 615 1.10 9.85 32.17
CA THR A 615 2.16 10.67 32.76
C THR A 615 2.05 10.61 34.28
N CYS A 616 3.14 10.94 34.96
CA CYS A 616 3.26 10.84 36.40
C CYS A 616 3.31 12.20 37.06
N LYS A 617 2.73 12.30 38.27
CA LYS A 617 2.92 13.46 39.15
C LYS A 617 4.42 13.63 39.42
N THR A 618 4.87 14.87 39.59
CA THR A 618 6.26 15.20 39.90
C THR A 618 6.78 14.34 41.07
N GLY A 619 7.98 13.78 40.91
CA GLY A 619 8.59 12.88 41.90
C GLY A 619 8.28 11.38 41.69
N PHE A 620 7.45 11.02 40.71
CA PHE A 620 7.16 9.63 40.34
C PHE A 620 7.57 9.34 38.90
N PHE A 621 8.10 8.16 38.63
CA PHE A 621 8.65 7.74 37.35
C PHE A 621 7.66 6.84 36.60
N PHE A 622 7.46 7.12 35.32
CA PHE A 622 6.56 6.35 34.47
C PHE A 622 7.19 5.00 34.10
N TYR A 623 6.47 3.92 34.40
CA TYR A 623 6.87 2.57 34.05
C TYR A 623 6.01 2.04 32.91
N GLN A 624 6.63 1.86 31.74
CA GLN A 624 5.94 1.46 30.51
C GLN A 624 5.28 0.07 30.62
N GLY A 625 5.82 -0.82 31.47
CA GLY A 625 5.40 -2.23 31.55
C GLY A 625 3.93 -2.42 31.93
N ASP A 626 3.47 -1.72 32.96
CA ASP A 626 2.07 -1.74 33.42
C ASP A 626 1.38 -0.37 33.30
N LYS A 627 2.08 0.61 32.73
CA LYS A 627 1.64 2.01 32.60
C LYS A 627 1.34 2.65 33.96
N SER A 628 2.07 2.30 35.01
CA SER A 628 1.93 2.91 36.33
C SER A 628 2.98 4.00 36.60
N CYS A 629 2.80 4.72 37.71
CA CYS A 629 3.72 5.76 38.18
C CYS A 629 4.29 5.36 39.54
N LEU A 630 5.58 5.06 39.56
CA LEU A 630 6.28 4.48 40.70
C LEU A 630 7.20 5.51 41.34
N SER A 631 7.35 5.48 42.67
CA SER A 631 8.31 6.35 43.37
C SER A 631 9.75 5.90 43.21
N LYS A 632 9.96 4.64 42.81
CA LYS A 632 11.27 4.02 42.53
C LYS A 632 11.10 3.03 41.39
N CYS A 633 12.07 2.97 40.48
CA CYS A 633 12.01 2.07 39.34
C CYS A 633 12.31 0.62 39.75
N PRO A 634 11.71 -0.37 39.07
CA PRO A 634 11.99 -1.77 39.33
C PRO A 634 13.44 -2.13 38.96
N LEU A 635 13.97 -3.21 39.55
CA LEU A 635 15.31 -3.71 39.27
C LEU A 635 15.52 -3.93 37.76
N GLY A 636 16.66 -3.47 37.23
CA GLY A 636 16.95 -3.43 35.79
C GLY A 636 16.67 -2.07 35.14
N PHE A 637 16.06 -1.14 35.87
CA PHE A 637 15.75 0.21 35.41
C PHE A 637 16.32 1.27 36.36
N ILE A 638 16.69 2.42 35.81
CA ILE A 638 17.15 3.61 36.54
C ILE A 638 16.15 4.76 36.42
N GLU A 639 16.06 5.56 37.47
CA GLU A 639 15.24 6.76 37.51
C GLU A 639 15.84 7.88 36.64
N GLN A 640 15.24 8.17 35.49
CA GLN A 640 15.72 9.26 34.67
C GLN A 640 15.03 10.58 35.03
N GLN A 641 15.73 11.46 35.74
CA GLN A 641 15.13 12.69 36.27
C GLN A 641 14.67 13.68 35.19
N LYS A 642 15.36 13.75 34.04
CA LYS A 642 15.00 14.66 32.94
C LYS A 642 13.71 14.27 32.22
N THR A 643 13.49 12.97 32.03
CA THR A 643 12.30 12.46 31.30
C THR A 643 11.20 12.03 32.25
N GLN A 644 11.52 11.81 33.53
CA GLN A 644 10.63 11.32 34.57
C GLN A 644 10.07 9.92 34.23
N GLU A 645 10.93 9.06 33.67
CA GLU A 645 10.62 7.71 33.20
C GLU A 645 11.61 6.70 33.80
N CYS A 646 11.18 5.44 33.93
CA CYS A 646 12.07 4.33 34.24
C CYS A 646 12.75 3.85 32.97
N GLN A 647 14.08 3.98 32.90
CA GLN A 647 14.89 3.62 31.73
C GLN A 647 15.73 2.38 32.02
N GLU A 648 15.86 1.46 31.06
CA GLU A 648 16.58 0.19 31.22
C GLU A 648 18.11 0.35 31.27
N LEU A 649 18.82 -0.53 31.99
CA LEU A 649 20.29 -0.57 32.13
C LEU A 649 21.02 -1.10 30.86
N SER A 650 22.32 -0.79 30.73
CA SER A 650 23.18 -1.26 29.62
C SER A 650 23.60 -2.74 29.75
N VAL A 651 23.81 -3.39 28.60
CA VAL A 651 24.05 -4.85 28.49
C VAL A 651 25.23 -5.32 29.36
N GLY A 652 25.00 -6.33 30.19
CA GLY A 652 26.04 -6.97 31.03
C GLY A 652 26.44 -6.19 32.29
N CYS A 653 25.88 -4.99 32.50
CA CYS A 653 26.18 -4.15 33.66
C CYS A 653 25.13 -4.33 34.78
N LEU A 654 25.59 -4.63 35.99
CA LEU A 654 24.74 -4.76 37.18
C LEU A 654 24.51 -3.42 37.88
N GLN A 655 25.43 -2.47 37.71
CA GLN A 655 25.32 -1.13 38.31
C GLN A 655 26.07 -0.08 37.48
N GLN A 656 25.34 0.97 37.06
CA GLN A 656 25.87 2.10 36.28
C GLN A 656 25.83 3.41 37.08
N ILE A 657 26.82 4.29 36.86
CA ILE A 657 26.81 5.67 37.40
C ILE A 657 26.07 6.59 36.43
N ASP A 658 26.31 6.41 35.13
CA ASP A 658 25.72 7.17 34.03
C ASP A 658 25.59 6.29 32.78
N PHE A 659 25.15 6.89 31.68
CA PHE A 659 24.84 6.19 30.43
C PHE A 659 26.01 5.37 29.84
N ASN A 660 27.27 5.71 30.15
CA ASN A 660 28.44 5.07 29.52
C ASN A 660 29.39 4.35 30.49
N THR A 661 29.17 4.47 31.81
CA THR A 661 30.15 4.00 32.80
C THR A 661 29.58 2.89 33.67
N CYS A 662 30.07 1.65 33.49
CA CYS A 662 29.71 0.53 34.36
C CYS A 662 30.69 0.42 35.54
N ILE A 663 30.16 0.14 36.74
CA ILE A 663 30.98 -0.09 37.94
C ILE A 663 31.19 -1.59 38.17
N LEU A 664 30.17 -2.38 37.88
CA LEU A 664 30.11 -3.79 38.22
C LEU A 664 29.49 -4.59 37.08
N CYS A 665 30.30 -5.45 36.45
CA CYS A 665 29.85 -6.38 35.42
C CYS A 665 29.31 -7.67 36.03
N ASP A 666 28.38 -8.31 35.33
CA ASP A 666 27.85 -9.63 35.68
C ASP A 666 28.89 -10.73 35.38
N SER A 667 29.91 -10.82 36.25
CA SER A 667 31.03 -11.77 36.12
C SER A 667 30.56 -13.23 36.16
N ALA A 668 29.43 -13.51 36.80
CA ALA A 668 28.79 -14.82 36.80
C ALA A 668 28.31 -15.27 35.41
N LYS A 669 28.13 -14.34 34.47
CA LYS A 669 27.82 -14.63 33.05
C LYS A 669 29.03 -14.46 32.13
N GLY A 670 30.24 -14.36 32.69
CA GLY A 670 31.48 -14.23 31.93
C GLY A 670 31.81 -12.82 31.44
N TYR A 671 31.05 -11.80 31.90
CA TYR A 671 31.34 -10.40 31.58
C TYR A 671 32.39 -9.83 32.53
N ILE A 672 33.47 -9.29 31.96
CA ILE A 672 34.58 -8.68 32.68
C ILE A 672 34.67 -7.21 32.28
N LEU A 673 35.00 -6.35 33.26
CA LEU A 673 35.15 -4.92 33.05
C LEU A 673 36.43 -4.64 32.26
N ASP A 674 36.29 -4.06 31.08
CA ASP A 674 37.42 -3.64 30.26
C ASP A 674 38.06 -2.33 30.77
N THR A 675 39.16 -1.94 30.13
CA THR A 675 39.92 -0.72 30.48
C THR A 675 39.13 0.57 30.26
N GLU A 676 38.02 0.54 29.50
CA GLU A 676 37.09 1.65 29.29
C GLU A 676 35.88 1.63 30.25
N LYS A 677 35.87 0.74 31.24
CA LYS A 677 34.74 0.53 32.17
C LYS A 677 33.44 0.06 31.50
N LYS A 678 33.55 -0.75 30.44
CA LYS A 678 32.44 -1.47 29.81
C LYS A 678 32.58 -2.98 30.04
N CYS A 679 31.46 -3.70 29.96
CA CYS A 679 31.43 -5.13 30.23
C CYS A 679 31.55 -5.96 28.94
N THR A 680 32.59 -6.81 28.85
CA THR A 680 32.92 -7.62 27.67
C THR A 680 33.01 -9.12 28.01
N LEU A 681 32.62 -10.01 27.08
CA LEU A 681 32.46 -11.46 27.30
C LEU A 681 33.63 -12.31 26.69
N CYS A 682 34.29 -13.18 27.46
CA CYS A 682 35.33 -14.11 26.96
C CYS A 682 34.77 -15.27 26.08
N LYS A 683 35.61 -15.86 25.21
CA LYS A 683 35.26 -17.09 24.43
C LYS A 683 35.04 -18.32 25.32
N GLN A 684 34.25 -19.28 24.83
CA GLN A 684 33.80 -20.48 25.54
C GLN A 684 34.95 -21.45 25.89
N ASN A 685 34.86 -22.11 27.04
CA ASN A 685 35.87 -23.04 27.62
C ASN A 685 37.22 -22.39 27.98
N CYS A 686 37.20 -21.07 28.20
CA CYS A 686 38.35 -20.28 28.62
C CYS A 686 38.15 -19.69 30.02
N ILE A 687 39.05 -20.00 30.95
CA ILE A 687 38.98 -19.49 32.33
C ILE A 687 39.44 -18.03 32.40
N SER A 688 40.46 -17.67 31.63
CA SER A 688 40.97 -16.29 31.56
C SER A 688 41.37 -15.94 30.13
N CYS A 689 40.80 -14.87 29.59
CA CYS A 689 41.14 -14.32 28.29
C CYS A 689 41.95 -13.02 28.41
N ASN A 690 42.70 -12.68 27.37
CA ASN A 690 43.50 -11.46 27.34
C ASN A 690 42.57 -10.22 27.42
N PRO A 691 42.80 -9.25 28.35
CA PRO A 691 41.95 -8.05 28.47
C PRO A 691 41.91 -7.18 27.21
N ASN A 692 42.93 -7.28 26.35
CA ASN A 692 43.01 -6.55 25.09
C ASN A 692 42.52 -7.37 23.88
N ASP A 693 42.38 -8.69 24.02
CA ASP A 693 41.86 -9.59 22.99
C ASP A 693 41.10 -10.76 23.62
N ALA A 694 39.77 -10.62 23.71
CA ALA A 694 38.90 -11.62 24.32
C ALA A 694 38.86 -12.97 23.56
N THR A 695 39.56 -13.08 22.42
CA THR A 695 39.68 -14.32 21.64
C THR A 695 40.90 -15.17 21.97
N GLU A 696 41.92 -14.60 22.60
CA GLU A 696 43.10 -15.33 23.04
C GLU A 696 42.87 -15.93 24.42
N CYS A 697 42.86 -17.26 24.50
CA CYS A 697 42.72 -17.94 25.78
C CYS A 697 44.08 -18.17 26.44
N LEU A 698 44.22 -17.64 27.66
CA LEU A 698 45.43 -17.81 28.46
C LEU A 698 45.42 -19.13 29.23
N VAL A 699 44.25 -19.58 29.70
CA VAL A 699 44.08 -20.82 30.47
C VAL A 699 42.80 -21.54 30.04
N CYS A 700 42.97 -22.76 29.52
CA CYS A 700 41.87 -23.63 29.11
C CYS A 700 41.19 -24.31 30.30
N GLU A 701 39.88 -24.53 30.20
CA GLU A 701 39.10 -25.16 31.25
C GLU A 701 39.34 -26.68 31.32
N GLY A 702 39.88 -27.19 32.43
CA GLY A 702 40.07 -28.63 32.66
C GLY A 702 41.25 -29.25 31.89
N ILE A 703 41.07 -30.47 31.37
CA ILE A 703 42.11 -31.25 30.64
C ILE A 703 42.20 -30.92 29.14
N LYS A 704 41.66 -29.78 28.71
CA LYS A 704 41.58 -29.39 27.29
C LYS A 704 42.94 -28.92 26.80
N LEU A 705 43.30 -29.31 25.59
CA LEU A 705 44.57 -28.98 24.95
C LEU A 705 44.49 -27.62 24.25
N LYS A 706 45.60 -26.89 24.25
CA LYS A 706 45.72 -25.65 23.48
C LYS A 706 45.95 -26.00 22.01
N ASN A 707 45.04 -25.55 21.15
CA ASN A 707 45.16 -25.68 19.71
C ASN A 707 46.16 -24.64 19.14
N TYR A 708 46.62 -24.84 17.91
CA TYR A 708 47.60 -23.94 17.28
C TYR A 708 47.10 -22.50 17.08
N ASP A 709 45.78 -22.27 17.16
CA ASP A 709 45.12 -20.97 17.04
C ASP A 709 44.76 -20.33 18.40
N GLY A 710 45.20 -20.92 19.52
CA GLY A 710 44.95 -20.41 20.87
C GLY A 710 43.59 -20.79 21.46
N SER A 711 42.78 -21.57 20.75
CA SER A 711 41.53 -22.13 21.27
C SER A 711 41.77 -23.41 22.10
N CYS A 712 40.80 -23.77 22.94
CA CYS A 712 40.87 -24.95 23.81
C CYS A 712 40.05 -26.10 23.21
N VAL A 713 40.68 -27.26 22.98
CA VAL A 713 40.09 -28.40 22.27
C VAL A 713 40.26 -29.71 23.05
N ASP A 714 39.36 -30.66 22.82
CA ASP A 714 39.33 -31.94 23.54
C ASP A 714 40.42 -32.92 23.07
N ALA A 715 40.77 -32.87 21.79
CA ALA A 715 41.79 -33.67 21.13
C ALA A 715 42.27 -32.95 19.86
N CYS A 716 43.47 -33.27 19.37
CA CYS A 716 43.97 -32.75 18.10
C CYS A 716 43.13 -33.33 16.93
N PHE A 717 42.62 -32.47 16.06
CA PHE A 717 41.76 -32.85 14.94
C PHE A 717 42.56 -33.45 13.77
N ASN A 718 41.88 -34.15 12.85
CA ASN A 718 42.47 -34.69 11.60
C ASN A 718 43.30 -33.63 10.88
N ASN A 719 44.50 -33.98 10.37
CA ASN A 719 45.57 -33.08 9.88
C ASN A 719 46.47 -32.42 10.94
N THR A 720 46.27 -32.71 12.23
CA THR A 720 47.17 -32.32 13.32
C THR A 720 47.56 -33.52 14.19
N PHE A 721 48.69 -33.44 14.86
CA PHE A 721 49.14 -34.40 15.85
C PHE A 721 49.50 -33.69 17.15
N TYR A 722 49.39 -34.39 18.29
CA TYR A 722 49.87 -33.87 19.55
C TYR A 722 51.39 -33.95 19.61
N SER A 723 52.04 -32.82 19.85
CA SER A 723 53.49 -32.74 19.99
C SER A 723 53.83 -32.63 21.48
N ASP A 724 54.41 -33.69 22.06
CA ASP A 724 54.89 -33.68 23.45
C ASP A 724 55.92 -32.56 23.69
N ASN A 725 56.64 -32.13 22.64
CA ASN A 725 57.66 -31.08 22.72
C ASN A 725 57.08 -29.66 22.84
N SER A 726 55.87 -29.41 22.32
CA SER A 726 55.25 -28.08 22.35
C SER A 726 53.98 -28.03 23.19
N GLU A 727 53.59 -29.15 23.78
CA GLU A 727 52.38 -29.35 24.59
C GLU A 727 51.10 -28.85 23.90
N LYS A 728 51.10 -28.81 22.57
CA LYS A 728 50.00 -28.34 21.72
C LYS A 728 49.86 -29.18 20.46
N CYS A 729 48.73 -29.02 19.78
CA CYS A 729 48.50 -29.64 18.48
C CYS A 729 49.32 -28.95 17.39
N GLU A 730 50.11 -29.72 16.64
CA GLU A 730 50.91 -29.27 15.48
C GLU A 730 50.37 -29.87 14.17
N LYS A 731 50.61 -29.20 13.03
CA LYS A 731 50.09 -29.63 11.72
C LYS A 731 50.92 -30.75 11.10
N CYS A 732 50.23 -31.70 10.45
CA CYS A 732 50.84 -32.72 9.59
C CYS A 732 51.49 -32.12 8.33
N THR A 733 52.34 -32.90 7.66
CA THR A 733 52.91 -32.57 6.34
C THR A 733 51.81 -32.42 5.28
N GLU A 734 52.10 -31.66 4.22
CA GLU A 734 51.12 -31.29 3.20
C GLU A 734 50.42 -32.50 2.57
N ASN A 735 49.10 -32.41 2.38
CA ASN A 735 48.22 -33.46 1.85
C ASN A 735 48.12 -34.74 2.69
N CYS A 736 48.58 -34.74 3.95
CA CYS A 736 48.43 -35.86 4.88
C CYS A 736 47.20 -35.72 5.80
N LEU A 737 46.38 -36.77 5.88
CA LEU A 737 45.20 -36.86 6.77
C LEU A 737 45.58 -37.30 8.18
N TYR A 738 46.44 -38.32 8.29
CA TYR A 738 46.91 -38.87 9.56
C TYR A 738 48.41 -39.05 9.52
N CYS A 739 49.10 -38.38 10.43
CA CYS A 739 50.55 -38.45 10.57
C CYS A 739 50.95 -38.78 12.01
N ASN A 740 52.05 -39.50 12.17
CA ASN A 740 52.82 -39.59 13.39
C ASN A 740 54.06 -38.69 13.21
N GLN A 741 54.00 -37.49 13.77
CA GLN A 741 55.03 -36.47 13.64
C GLN A 741 55.28 -36.02 12.18
N ARG A 742 56.07 -36.77 11.40
CA ARG A 742 56.47 -36.44 10.02
C ARG A 742 56.23 -37.55 8.98
N GLU A 743 55.84 -38.75 9.39
CA GLU A 743 55.51 -39.81 8.43
C GLU A 743 54.01 -39.76 8.15
N CYS A 744 53.62 -39.84 6.87
CA CYS A 744 52.22 -39.86 6.51
C CYS A 744 51.72 -41.30 6.38
N ASN A 745 50.74 -41.64 7.20
CA ASN A 745 50.13 -42.97 7.19
C ASN A 745 48.96 -43.04 6.20
N GLN A 746 48.33 -41.90 5.94
CA GLN A 746 47.21 -41.81 5.01
C GLN A 746 47.15 -40.43 4.37
N CYS A 747 47.16 -40.41 3.04
CA CYS A 747 47.07 -39.20 2.24
C CYS A 747 45.62 -38.81 1.95
N GLN A 748 45.43 -37.52 1.67
CA GLN A 748 44.17 -36.99 1.12
C GLN A 748 43.81 -37.66 -0.21
N GLU A 749 42.51 -37.71 -0.51
CA GLU A 749 41.99 -38.31 -1.74
C GLU A 749 42.64 -37.65 -2.98
N GLY A 750 43.08 -38.45 -3.95
CA GLY A 750 43.88 -37.99 -5.09
C GLY A 750 45.40 -38.13 -4.93
N TYR A 751 45.88 -38.51 -3.74
CA TYR A 751 47.29 -38.75 -3.43
C TYR A 751 47.50 -40.15 -2.86
N TYR A 752 48.69 -40.72 -3.06
CA TYR A 752 49.12 -42.00 -2.47
C TYR A 752 50.36 -41.79 -1.63
N VAL A 753 50.56 -42.64 -0.62
CA VAL A 753 51.80 -42.64 0.16
C VAL A 753 52.89 -43.28 -0.69
N ASP A 754 53.87 -42.48 -1.10
CA ASP A 754 55.03 -42.96 -1.82
C ASP A 754 55.87 -43.85 -0.88
N PHE A 755 56.17 -45.07 -1.33
CA PHE A 755 56.75 -46.08 -0.46
C PHE A 755 58.16 -45.69 0.02
N GLN A 756 58.91 -44.94 -0.78
CA GLN A 756 60.29 -44.55 -0.51
C GLN A 756 60.38 -43.30 0.37
N THR A 757 59.55 -42.29 0.09
CA THR A 757 59.62 -41.00 0.78
C THR A 757 58.67 -40.89 1.98
N LYS A 758 57.71 -41.82 2.12
CA LYS A 758 56.62 -41.76 3.11
C LYS A 758 55.80 -40.46 3.06
N ALA A 759 55.87 -39.74 1.95
CA ALA A 759 55.14 -38.51 1.67
C ALA A 759 53.98 -38.77 0.68
N CYS A 760 53.05 -37.83 0.61
CA CYS A 760 51.89 -37.91 -0.27
C CYS A 760 52.19 -37.39 -1.66
N THR A 761 52.19 -38.29 -2.65
CA THR A 761 52.42 -37.96 -4.06
C THR A 761 51.11 -38.02 -4.85
N GLN A 762 50.90 -37.08 -5.76
CA GLN A 762 49.65 -36.98 -6.50
C GLN A 762 49.50 -38.11 -7.52
N CYS A 763 48.31 -38.71 -7.62
CA CYS A 763 48.08 -39.82 -8.56
C CYS A 763 48.14 -39.38 -10.03
N SER A 764 47.63 -38.18 -10.33
CA SER A 764 47.59 -37.65 -11.70
C SER A 764 48.94 -37.29 -12.28
N SER A 765 49.99 -37.11 -11.46
CA SER A 765 51.35 -36.83 -11.94
C SER A 765 52.08 -38.10 -12.40
N LYS A 766 51.63 -39.29 -11.97
CA LYS A 766 52.21 -40.59 -12.33
C LYS A 766 51.34 -41.36 -13.33
N PHE A 767 50.02 -41.25 -13.25
CA PHE A 767 49.07 -41.91 -14.14
C PHE A 767 48.04 -40.91 -14.68
N THR A 768 47.98 -40.76 -16.01
CA THR A 768 47.12 -39.75 -16.66
C THR A 768 45.65 -40.05 -16.42
N ASN A 769 44.88 -39.03 -16.02
CA ASN A 769 43.45 -39.10 -15.70
C ASN A 769 43.07 -40.06 -14.54
N CYS A 770 44.02 -40.35 -13.64
CA CYS A 770 43.80 -41.21 -12.47
C CYS A 770 43.34 -40.45 -11.22
N LEU A 771 42.24 -40.91 -10.60
CA LEU A 771 41.66 -40.36 -9.37
C LEU A 771 42.22 -41.02 -8.11
N ALA A 772 42.48 -42.33 -8.13
CA ALA A 772 43.11 -43.06 -7.04
C ALA A 772 44.08 -44.09 -7.58
N CYS A 773 45.24 -44.20 -6.96
CA CYS A 773 46.34 -45.04 -7.39
C CYS A 773 47.09 -45.61 -6.18
N ASN A 774 47.86 -46.67 -6.41
CA ASN A 774 48.97 -47.02 -5.54
C ASN A 774 50.28 -46.72 -6.28
N ASP A 775 51.39 -47.09 -5.65
CA ASP A 775 52.71 -46.80 -6.20
C ASP A 775 52.98 -47.44 -7.58
N SER A 776 52.22 -48.47 -7.98
CA SER A 776 52.47 -49.25 -9.19
C SER A 776 51.40 -49.14 -10.28
N GLN A 777 50.16 -48.77 -9.97
CA GLN A 777 49.05 -48.73 -10.93
C GLN A 777 47.95 -47.73 -10.54
N CYS A 778 47.21 -47.26 -11.54
CA CYS A 778 45.95 -46.56 -11.32
C CYS A 778 44.88 -47.55 -10.85
N GLN A 779 44.20 -47.25 -9.75
CA GLN A 779 43.14 -48.10 -9.19
C GLN A 779 41.75 -47.57 -9.55
N LYS A 780 41.61 -46.27 -9.79
CA LYS A 780 40.33 -45.61 -10.10
C LYS A 780 40.56 -44.41 -11.01
N CYS A 781 39.83 -44.36 -12.13
CA CYS A 781 39.90 -43.26 -13.08
C CYS A 781 39.01 -42.08 -12.68
N ASN A 782 39.34 -40.88 -13.21
CA ASN A 782 38.47 -39.73 -13.15
C ASN A 782 37.14 -40.00 -13.89
N HIS A 783 36.06 -39.35 -13.43
CA HIS A 783 34.71 -39.58 -13.96
C HIS A 783 34.65 -39.29 -15.47
N GLY A 784 34.21 -40.27 -16.27
CA GLY A 784 34.21 -40.20 -17.73
C GLY A 784 35.36 -40.94 -18.41
N TYR A 785 36.27 -41.56 -17.64
CA TYR A 785 37.36 -42.38 -18.15
C TYR A 785 37.33 -43.81 -17.56
N GLN A 786 37.72 -44.82 -18.32
CA GLN A 786 37.93 -46.20 -17.88
C GLN A 786 39.40 -46.62 -18.04
N LEU A 787 39.85 -47.58 -17.23
CA LEU A 787 41.22 -48.12 -17.32
C LEU A 787 41.47 -48.68 -18.71
N ASP A 788 42.60 -48.30 -19.30
CA ASP A 788 43.07 -48.86 -20.56
C ASP A 788 43.32 -50.36 -20.45
N SER A 789 43.50 -51.04 -21.58
CA SER A 789 43.75 -52.48 -21.64
C SER A 789 45.01 -52.95 -20.91
N THR A 790 45.90 -52.02 -20.54
CA THR A 790 47.13 -52.29 -19.78
C THR A 790 46.99 -52.01 -18.28
N GLN A 791 45.83 -51.53 -17.83
CA GLN A 791 45.52 -51.12 -16.45
C GLN A 791 46.47 -50.05 -15.88
N LYS A 792 47.11 -49.24 -16.75
CA LYS A 792 48.07 -48.20 -16.33
C LYS A 792 47.55 -46.79 -16.48
N ASN A 793 46.74 -46.50 -17.50
CA ASN A 793 46.14 -45.18 -17.71
C ASN A 793 44.62 -45.25 -17.88
N CYS A 794 43.98 -44.09 -17.94
CA CYS A 794 42.53 -43.95 -18.04
C CYS A 794 42.12 -43.26 -19.36
N GLU A 795 41.33 -43.94 -20.20
CA GLU A 795 40.84 -43.52 -21.52
C GLU A 795 39.35 -43.14 -21.49
N LEU A 796 38.94 -42.21 -22.37
CA LEU A 796 37.63 -41.56 -22.33
C LEU A 796 36.49 -42.52 -22.74
N THR A 797 35.50 -42.70 -21.86
CA THR A 797 34.26 -43.43 -22.15
C THR A 797 33.14 -42.51 -22.59
N THR A 798 32.66 -42.68 -23.82
CA THR A 798 31.45 -42.06 -24.34
C THR A 798 30.20 -42.73 -23.77
N LEU A 799 29.69 -42.25 -22.62
CA LEU A 799 28.26 -42.16 -22.25
C LEU A 799 28.08 -41.88 -20.75
N GLY A 800 27.26 -40.86 -20.41
CA GLY A 800 26.49 -40.81 -19.16
C GLY A 800 27.07 -40.02 -17.98
N GLN A 801 27.10 -38.68 -18.05
CA GLN A 801 27.23 -37.85 -16.84
C GLN A 801 25.88 -37.76 -16.11
N CYS A 802 25.89 -37.92 -14.78
CA CYS A 802 24.69 -37.71 -13.97
C CYS A 802 24.22 -36.23 -14.05
N PRO A 803 22.89 -35.98 -14.12
CA PRO A 803 22.33 -34.63 -14.15
C PRO A 803 22.74 -33.77 -12.94
N TYR A 804 22.79 -32.45 -13.13
CA TYR A 804 23.16 -31.49 -12.08
C TYR A 804 22.24 -31.61 -10.84
N GLY A 805 22.84 -31.67 -9.64
CA GLY A 805 22.12 -31.89 -8.37
C GLY A 805 21.94 -33.37 -7.99
N CYS A 806 22.28 -34.31 -8.87
CA CYS A 806 22.22 -35.74 -8.60
C CYS A 806 23.50 -36.26 -7.92
N GLU A 807 23.34 -37.03 -6.84
CA GLU A 807 24.42 -37.71 -6.12
C GLU A 807 24.66 -39.12 -6.68
N SER A 808 23.61 -39.82 -7.13
CA SER A 808 23.73 -41.14 -7.76
C SER A 808 22.65 -41.35 -8.82
N CYS A 809 23.07 -41.74 -10.03
CA CYS A 809 22.18 -41.98 -11.17
C CYS A 809 22.42 -43.35 -11.83
N SER A 810 21.44 -43.82 -12.59
CA SER A 810 21.56 -45.03 -13.41
C SER A 810 22.45 -44.81 -14.63
N GLN A 811 22.86 -45.89 -15.31
CA GLN A 811 23.60 -45.83 -16.58
C GLN A 811 22.84 -45.10 -17.70
N GLN A 812 21.54 -44.84 -17.52
CA GLN A 812 20.69 -44.07 -18.45
C GLN A 812 20.50 -42.60 -18.00
N GLY A 813 21.18 -42.16 -16.92
CA GLY A 813 21.14 -40.78 -16.42
C GLY A 813 19.97 -40.46 -15.47
N VAL A 814 19.19 -41.45 -15.03
CA VAL A 814 18.05 -41.25 -14.12
C VAL A 814 18.53 -41.18 -12.67
N CYS A 815 18.19 -40.10 -11.97
CA CYS A 815 18.69 -39.86 -10.62
C CYS A 815 17.81 -40.53 -9.56
N TYR A 816 18.38 -41.43 -8.77
CA TYR A 816 17.67 -42.06 -7.65
C TYR A 816 18.17 -41.60 -6.28
N LYS A 817 19.20 -40.76 -6.23
CA LYS A 817 19.64 -40.07 -5.01
C LYS A 817 20.16 -38.66 -5.32
N CYS A 818 19.56 -37.64 -4.71
CA CYS A 818 19.98 -36.24 -4.85
C CYS A 818 21.01 -35.84 -3.80
N LYS A 819 21.83 -34.84 -4.14
CA LYS A 819 22.72 -34.18 -3.19
C LYS A 819 21.91 -33.41 -2.14
N ASP A 820 22.45 -33.23 -0.94
CA ASP A 820 21.82 -32.40 0.11
C ASP A 820 21.47 -31.00 -0.43
N GLY A 821 20.29 -30.50 -0.05
CA GLY A 821 19.72 -29.28 -0.64
C GLY A 821 18.85 -29.49 -1.87
N TYR A 822 18.67 -30.72 -2.35
CA TYR A 822 17.83 -31.08 -3.50
C TYR A 822 16.89 -32.24 -3.14
N TYR A 823 15.75 -32.35 -3.82
CA TYR A 823 14.82 -33.49 -3.71
C TYR A 823 14.50 -34.07 -5.09
N ILE A 824 14.12 -35.35 -5.16
CA ILE A 824 13.71 -36.01 -6.40
C ILE A 824 12.26 -35.61 -6.71
N SER A 825 12.03 -34.97 -7.85
CA SER A 825 10.66 -34.70 -8.32
C SER A 825 10.03 -35.97 -8.87
N ASN A 826 8.83 -36.30 -8.41
CA ASN A 826 8.09 -37.48 -8.87
C ASN A 826 7.65 -37.34 -10.34
N ALA A 827 7.48 -36.10 -10.82
CA ALA A 827 7.04 -35.81 -12.18
C ALA A 827 8.18 -35.89 -13.21
N SER A 828 9.40 -35.49 -12.85
CA SER A 828 10.54 -35.44 -13.79
C SER A 828 11.64 -36.47 -13.52
N GLN A 829 11.62 -37.18 -12.38
CA GLN A 829 12.69 -38.09 -11.95
C GLN A 829 14.08 -37.44 -11.91
N GLN A 830 14.12 -36.12 -11.64
CA GLN A 830 15.33 -35.31 -11.55
C GLN A 830 15.39 -34.54 -10.21
N CYS A 831 16.61 -34.18 -9.82
CA CYS A 831 16.87 -33.45 -8.58
C CYS A 831 16.57 -31.96 -8.72
N VAL A 832 15.66 -31.45 -7.91
CA VAL A 832 15.27 -30.04 -7.88
C VAL A 832 15.76 -29.40 -6.59
N SER A 833 16.40 -28.23 -6.70
CA SER A 833 16.94 -27.50 -5.54
C SER A 833 15.84 -27.01 -4.61
N CYS A 834 16.01 -27.28 -3.32
CA CYS A 834 15.09 -26.83 -2.27
C CYS A 834 15.02 -25.31 -2.14
N THR A 835 16.13 -24.61 -2.40
CA THR A 835 16.18 -23.14 -2.31
C THR A 835 15.47 -22.42 -3.45
N ASN A 836 15.21 -23.14 -4.56
CA ASN A 836 14.44 -22.61 -5.70
C ASN A 836 12.93 -22.60 -5.45
N ILE A 837 12.45 -23.51 -4.59
CA ILE A 837 11.02 -23.62 -4.24
C ILE A 837 10.74 -22.94 -2.90
N PHE A 838 11.62 -23.11 -1.92
CA PHE A 838 11.48 -22.56 -0.57
C PHE A 838 12.73 -21.75 -0.19
N SER A 839 12.59 -20.43 -0.03
CA SER A 839 13.72 -19.58 0.37
C SER A 839 14.26 -19.97 1.75
N GLN A 840 15.59 -20.07 1.88
CA GLN A 840 16.28 -20.43 3.14
C GLN A 840 15.93 -21.83 3.67
N CYS A 841 15.68 -22.76 2.77
CA CYS A 841 15.39 -24.16 3.05
C CYS A 841 16.60 -25.05 2.74
N GLU A 842 17.09 -25.76 3.75
CA GLU A 842 18.23 -26.67 3.68
C GLU A 842 17.83 -28.06 3.17
N LYS A 843 16.63 -28.55 3.53
CA LYS A 843 16.06 -29.81 3.00
C LYS A 843 14.57 -29.66 2.78
N CYS A 844 14.04 -30.24 1.72
CA CYS A 844 12.62 -30.11 1.32
C CYS A 844 12.09 -31.38 0.65
N THR A 845 10.78 -31.42 0.46
CA THR A 845 10.11 -32.27 -0.53
C THR A 845 9.45 -31.37 -1.59
N GLU A 846 8.72 -31.95 -2.53
CA GLU A 846 8.06 -31.23 -3.63
C GLU A 846 7.05 -30.15 -3.21
N SER A 847 6.55 -30.20 -1.97
CA SER A 847 5.51 -29.28 -1.51
C SER A 847 5.73 -28.70 -0.12
N ILE A 848 6.86 -29.02 0.53
CA ILE A 848 7.14 -28.54 1.88
C ILE A 848 8.65 -28.47 2.14
N CYS A 849 9.10 -27.38 2.76
CA CYS A 849 10.43 -27.36 3.36
C CYS A 849 10.44 -28.22 4.64
N ILE A 850 11.38 -29.16 4.78
CA ILE A 850 11.48 -30.02 5.96
C ILE A 850 12.58 -29.55 6.93
N GLN A 851 13.55 -28.77 6.46
CA GLN A 851 14.62 -28.23 7.28
C GLN A 851 15.03 -26.85 6.78
N CYS A 852 15.09 -25.87 7.68
CA CYS A 852 15.43 -24.48 7.36
C CYS A 852 16.91 -24.19 7.65
N ASN A 853 17.49 -23.25 6.90
CA ASN A 853 18.81 -22.71 7.19
C ASN A 853 18.83 -22.07 8.59
N ASN A 854 20.00 -22.06 9.24
CA ASN A 854 20.19 -21.41 10.53
C ASN A 854 19.66 -19.96 10.51
N GLU A 855 18.94 -19.57 11.58
CA GLU A 855 18.19 -18.31 11.77
C GLU A 855 16.74 -18.25 11.23
N TYR A 856 16.24 -19.31 10.60
CA TYR A 856 14.86 -19.39 10.10
C TYR A 856 14.10 -20.58 10.73
N GLN A 857 12.86 -20.37 11.18
CA GLN A 857 11.94 -21.45 11.60
C GLN A 857 10.93 -21.77 10.52
N PHE A 858 10.56 -23.04 10.43
CA PHE A 858 9.53 -23.51 9.53
C PHE A 858 8.13 -23.00 9.94
N ASP A 859 7.47 -22.24 9.06
CA ASP A 859 6.07 -21.83 9.21
C ASP A 859 5.15 -22.92 8.62
N PHE A 860 4.53 -23.70 9.52
CA PHE A 860 3.61 -24.79 9.17
C PHE A 860 2.38 -24.37 8.35
N ARG A 861 1.97 -23.08 8.35
CA ARG A 861 0.85 -22.60 7.52
C ARG A 861 1.27 -22.26 6.10
N LYS A 862 2.51 -21.79 5.92
CA LYS A 862 3.07 -21.44 4.60
C LYS A 862 3.91 -22.55 3.97
N LYS A 863 4.09 -23.66 4.70
CA LYS A 863 4.95 -24.79 4.33
C LYS A 863 6.40 -24.40 3.95
N GLN A 864 6.93 -23.30 4.51
CA GLN A 864 8.26 -22.76 4.19
C GLN A 864 8.92 -22.05 5.38
N CYS A 865 10.21 -21.75 5.25
CA CYS A 865 11.03 -21.14 6.30
C CYS A 865 10.79 -19.64 6.45
N GLN A 866 10.69 -19.17 7.70
CA GLN A 866 10.47 -17.78 8.09
C GLN A 866 11.52 -17.35 9.12
N TYR A 867 12.05 -16.15 8.96
CA TYR A 867 13.04 -15.57 9.88
C TYR A 867 12.45 -15.38 11.28
N ILE A 868 13.18 -15.81 12.32
CA ILE A 868 12.78 -15.56 13.71
C ILE A 868 13.52 -14.34 14.20
N SER A 869 12.80 -13.27 14.52
CA SER A 869 13.26 -12.32 15.52
C SER A 869 12.28 -12.30 16.68
N ALA A 870 12.65 -12.97 17.77
CA ALA A 870 12.28 -12.56 19.11
C ALA A 870 13.58 -12.50 19.91
N THR A 871 14.33 -11.42 19.71
CA THR A 871 15.41 -11.06 20.63
C THR A 871 14.74 -10.54 21.89
N ILE A 872 14.88 -11.27 23.00
CA ILE A 872 14.88 -10.61 24.32
C ILE A 872 16.20 -9.84 24.32
N GLU A 873 16.13 -8.51 24.45
CA GLU A 873 17.33 -7.70 24.62
C GLU A 873 18.14 -8.28 25.78
N ASN A 874 19.38 -8.70 25.48
CA ASN A 874 20.49 -8.92 26.41
C ASN A 874 20.95 -10.33 26.86
N THR A 875 20.59 -11.47 26.23
CA THR A 875 21.23 -12.77 26.65
C THR A 875 21.61 -13.84 25.60
N LYS A 876 21.31 -13.74 24.30
CA LYS A 876 21.64 -14.81 23.30
C LYS A 876 21.19 -16.24 23.69
N ILE A 877 20.24 -16.42 24.62
CA ILE A 877 19.67 -17.74 24.94
C ILE A 877 18.55 -18.05 23.96
N LEU A 878 18.73 -19.07 23.13
CA LEU A 878 17.68 -19.56 22.24
C LEU A 878 16.71 -20.44 23.04
N CYS A 879 15.45 -20.01 23.19
CA CYS A 879 14.47 -20.80 23.94
C CYS A 879 14.03 -22.08 23.20
N PRO A 880 13.67 -23.15 23.95
CA PRO A 880 13.16 -24.38 23.35
C PRO A 880 11.86 -24.14 22.57
N ILE A 881 11.58 -24.99 21.58
CA ILE A 881 10.46 -24.82 20.64
C ILE A 881 9.11 -24.70 21.38
N GLY A 882 8.29 -23.73 20.96
CA GLY A 882 6.99 -23.44 21.59
C GLY A 882 7.09 -22.60 22.87
N CYS A 883 8.30 -22.17 23.27
CA CYS A 883 8.54 -21.37 24.46
C CYS A 883 8.64 -19.87 24.15
N ASN A 884 7.91 -19.06 24.91
CA ASN A 884 7.95 -17.60 24.86
C ASN A 884 9.03 -17.02 25.79
N GLN A 885 9.22 -17.64 26.95
CA GLN A 885 10.22 -17.24 27.95
C GLN A 885 10.84 -18.48 28.57
N CYS A 886 12.17 -18.58 28.51
CA CYS A 886 12.95 -19.69 29.02
C CYS A 886 14.13 -19.18 29.84
N ASN A 887 14.66 -20.05 30.69
CA ASN A 887 15.86 -19.74 31.46
C ASN A 887 17.12 -20.34 30.83
N ASN A 888 16.96 -21.35 29.99
CA ASN A 888 18.00 -21.98 29.19
C ASN A 888 17.37 -22.65 27.96
N ALA A 889 18.19 -23.14 27.04
CA ALA A 889 17.72 -23.73 25.79
C ALA A 889 16.88 -25.03 25.93
N ARG A 890 16.73 -25.59 27.13
CA ARG A 890 16.02 -26.86 27.38
C ARG A 890 14.74 -26.71 28.20
N GLU A 891 14.66 -25.70 29.08
CA GLU A 891 13.52 -25.49 29.98
C GLU A 891 12.75 -24.21 29.67
N CYS A 892 11.45 -24.37 29.42
CA CYS A 892 10.53 -23.27 29.25
C CYS A 892 9.86 -22.85 30.56
N GLN A 893 9.76 -21.54 30.78
CA GLN A 893 8.96 -20.96 31.86
C GLN A 893 7.56 -20.60 31.41
N LYS A 894 7.42 -20.05 30.20
CA LYS A 894 6.13 -19.61 29.65
C LYS A 894 6.03 -19.99 28.19
N CYS A 895 5.01 -20.76 27.85
CA CYS A 895 4.80 -21.20 26.48
C CYS A 895 4.20 -20.10 25.61
N ASN A 896 4.49 -20.15 24.32
CA ASN A 896 3.82 -19.35 23.31
C ASN A 896 2.34 -19.72 23.21
N TYR A 897 1.54 -18.82 22.66
CA TYR A 897 0.11 -19.04 22.45
C TYR A 897 -0.13 -20.35 21.66
N GLY A 898 -1.02 -21.21 22.17
CA GLY A 898 -1.30 -22.53 21.60
C GLY A 898 -0.43 -23.68 22.12
N TYR A 899 0.41 -23.44 23.14
CA TYR A 899 1.20 -24.46 23.83
C TYR A 899 0.95 -24.39 25.34
N PHE A 900 1.02 -25.53 26.04
CA PHE A 900 0.93 -25.58 27.50
C PHE A 900 2.20 -26.17 28.12
N LEU A 901 2.55 -25.67 29.32
CA LEU A 901 3.77 -26.08 29.99
C LEU A 901 3.59 -27.42 30.72
N LYS A 902 4.40 -28.43 30.37
CA LYS A 902 4.44 -29.71 31.09
C LYS A 902 5.35 -29.57 32.32
N LYS A 903 4.75 -29.45 33.51
CA LYS A 903 5.47 -29.22 34.78
C LYS A 903 6.59 -30.23 35.10
N SER A 904 6.55 -31.45 34.59
CA SER A 904 7.52 -32.50 34.93
C SER A 904 8.89 -32.33 34.27
N ASN A 905 8.95 -31.74 33.07
CA ASN A 905 10.20 -31.55 32.31
C ASN A 905 10.35 -30.13 31.75
N LYS A 906 9.43 -29.22 32.15
CA LYS A 906 9.37 -27.82 31.75
C LYS A 906 9.42 -27.57 30.23
N GLN A 907 8.88 -28.47 29.43
CA GLN A 907 8.75 -28.26 27.98
C GLN A 907 7.34 -27.81 27.60
N CYS A 908 7.25 -27.06 26.51
CA CYS A 908 5.98 -26.64 25.92
C CYS A 908 5.46 -27.68 24.97
N LEU A 909 4.30 -28.24 25.28
CA LEU A 909 3.60 -29.16 24.39
C LEU A 909 2.51 -28.42 23.64
N TYR A 910 2.42 -28.69 22.34
CA TYR A 910 1.42 -28.06 21.50
C TYR A 910 0.02 -28.52 21.90
N CYS A 911 -0.92 -27.60 22.04
CA CYS A 911 -2.26 -27.92 22.52
C CYS A 911 -2.98 -28.92 21.63
N TYR A 912 -2.78 -28.84 20.31
CA TYR A 912 -3.38 -29.75 19.34
C TYR A 912 -2.92 -31.21 19.51
N THR A 913 -1.69 -31.45 19.98
CA THR A 913 -1.18 -32.83 20.14
C THR A 913 -1.78 -33.53 21.34
N LYS A 914 -2.37 -32.78 22.28
CA LYS A 914 -3.06 -33.32 23.45
C LYS A 914 -4.59 -33.27 23.33
N TYR A 915 -5.13 -32.22 22.73
CA TYR A 915 -6.55 -32.01 22.51
C TYR A 915 -6.76 -31.68 21.03
N ILE A 916 -7.29 -32.64 20.27
CA ILE A 916 -7.49 -32.48 18.83
C ILE A 916 -8.39 -31.27 18.57
N ASN A 917 -8.03 -30.45 17.58
CA ASN A 917 -8.70 -29.19 17.21
C ASN A 917 -8.72 -28.06 18.28
N CYS A 918 -7.83 -28.15 19.26
CA CYS A 918 -7.66 -27.12 20.28
C CYS A 918 -6.60 -26.07 19.88
N LEU A 919 -7.00 -24.81 19.76
CA LEU A 919 -6.14 -23.66 19.46
C LEU A 919 -5.34 -23.20 20.67
N ASN A 920 -5.91 -23.25 21.87
CA ASN A 920 -5.22 -22.89 23.11
C ASN A 920 -5.76 -23.72 24.28
N CYS A 921 -4.90 -24.06 25.24
CA CYS A 921 -5.25 -25.01 26.30
C CYS A 921 -4.44 -24.77 27.58
N THR A 922 -4.97 -25.31 28.69
CA THR A 922 -4.19 -25.55 29.91
C THR A 922 -3.74 -27.01 29.94
N LYS A 923 -2.96 -27.38 30.97
CA LYS A 923 -2.60 -28.78 31.21
C LYS A 923 -3.83 -29.69 31.35
N LYS A 924 -5.00 -29.16 31.73
CA LYS A 924 -6.18 -29.96 32.11
C LYS A 924 -7.34 -29.90 31.12
N LEU A 925 -7.42 -28.89 30.25
CA LEU A 925 -8.51 -28.72 29.30
C LEU A 925 -8.16 -27.75 28.18
N CYS A 926 -8.85 -27.85 27.05
CA CYS A 926 -8.81 -26.85 26.00
C CYS A 926 -9.52 -25.55 26.41
N THR A 927 -8.93 -24.39 26.17
CA THR A 927 -9.53 -23.08 26.48
C THR A 927 -10.04 -22.35 25.26
N THR A 928 -9.58 -22.70 24.06
CA THR A 928 -9.97 -22.04 22.81
C THR A 928 -9.85 -23.03 21.66
N CYS A 929 -10.90 -23.17 20.85
CA CYS A 929 -10.92 -24.09 19.70
C CYS A 929 -10.50 -23.40 18.40
N PHE A 930 -10.02 -24.19 17.43
CA PHE A 930 -9.85 -23.68 16.06
C PHE A 930 -11.21 -23.30 15.44
N SER A 931 -11.21 -22.34 14.52
CA SER A 931 -12.43 -21.91 13.82
C SER A 931 -13.15 -23.10 13.16
N GLY A 932 -14.46 -23.23 13.40
CA GLY A 932 -15.28 -24.39 12.97
C GLY A 932 -15.47 -25.52 14.01
N TYR A 933 -14.88 -25.37 15.20
CA TYR A 933 -14.94 -26.33 16.32
C TYR A 933 -15.38 -25.61 17.59
N TYR A 934 -16.12 -26.28 18.47
CA TYR A 934 -16.56 -25.71 19.76
C TYR A 934 -16.08 -26.57 20.94
N TYR A 935 -15.94 -25.93 22.11
CA TYR A 935 -15.42 -26.57 23.31
C TYR A 935 -16.52 -27.39 24.00
N ASP A 936 -16.31 -28.70 24.12
CA ASP A 936 -17.19 -29.59 24.88
C ASP A 936 -16.73 -29.65 26.34
N SER A 937 -17.60 -29.22 27.25
CA SER A 937 -17.28 -29.15 28.69
C SER A 937 -17.19 -30.51 29.38
N GLN A 938 -17.84 -31.55 28.86
CA GLN A 938 -17.80 -32.91 29.40
C GLN A 938 -16.55 -33.65 28.92
N GLN A 939 -16.21 -33.53 27.63
CA GLN A 939 -15.04 -34.16 27.04
C GLN A 939 -13.74 -33.35 27.21
N LYS A 940 -13.85 -32.06 27.59
CA LYS A 940 -12.74 -31.11 27.77
C LYS A 940 -11.90 -30.90 26.49
N GLU A 941 -12.49 -31.15 25.32
CA GLU A 941 -11.88 -31.12 23.99
C GLU A 941 -12.69 -30.32 22.97
N CYS A 942 -12.09 -30.04 21.81
CA CYS A 942 -12.73 -29.31 20.72
C CYS A 942 -13.27 -30.26 19.66
N VAL A 943 -14.59 -30.34 19.58
CA VAL A 943 -15.26 -31.24 18.63
C VAL A 943 -15.67 -30.48 17.37
N LYS A 944 -15.60 -31.16 16.22
CA LYS A 944 -16.03 -30.60 14.94
C LYS A 944 -17.53 -30.39 15.00
N SER A 945 -18.03 -29.29 14.45
CA SER A 945 -19.46 -29.17 14.24
C SER A 945 -19.92 -30.23 13.23
N THR A 946 -20.39 -31.37 13.76
CA THR A 946 -21.23 -32.35 13.06
C THR A 946 -22.67 -32.27 13.57
N ARG A 947 -23.11 -31.08 13.99
CA ARG A 947 -24.51 -30.83 14.37
C ARG A 947 -25.12 -29.65 13.62
N LEU A 948 -25.30 -29.87 12.32
CA LEU A 948 -26.58 -29.62 11.64
C LEU A 948 -27.51 -30.87 11.77
N LEU A 949 -27.23 -31.75 12.73
CA LEU A 949 -27.96 -33.00 12.97
C LEU A 949 -28.33 -33.29 14.43
N LEU A 950 -28.23 -32.33 15.36
CA LEU A 950 -28.88 -32.43 16.69
C LEU A 950 -29.18 -31.04 17.28
N GLN A 951 -29.45 -30.07 16.39
CA GLN A 951 -30.17 -28.84 16.73
C GLN A 951 -31.70 -29.05 16.69
N VAL A 952 -32.17 -30.31 16.69
CA VAL A 952 -33.59 -30.68 16.79
C VAL A 952 -33.96 -31.24 18.18
N LYS A 953 -33.06 -31.20 19.18
CA LYS A 953 -33.38 -31.72 20.54
C LYS A 953 -33.26 -30.77 21.72
N ASN A 954 -32.75 -29.54 21.54
CA ASN A 954 -32.64 -28.56 22.64
C ASN A 954 -33.49 -27.30 22.47
N GLU A 955 -34.22 -27.15 21.36
CA GLU A 955 -35.26 -26.11 21.26
C GLU A 955 -36.55 -26.51 21.99
N ASP A 956 -36.78 -27.81 22.21
CA ASP A 956 -37.97 -28.34 22.90
C ASP A 956 -38.03 -28.03 24.42
N GLN A 957 -36.87 -27.76 25.06
CA GLN A 957 -36.82 -27.39 26.48
C GLN A 957 -36.87 -25.88 26.71
N LYS A 958 -36.37 -25.06 25.78
CA LYS A 958 -36.51 -23.60 25.86
C LYS A 958 -37.94 -23.17 25.56
N GLN A 959 -38.61 -23.81 24.60
CA GLN A 959 -40.00 -23.51 24.28
C GLN A 959 -40.94 -23.82 25.46
N LYS A 960 -40.71 -24.90 26.23
CA LYS A 960 -41.48 -25.20 27.46
C LYS A 960 -41.21 -24.26 28.65
N SER A 961 -40.04 -23.63 28.72
CA SER A 961 -39.72 -22.62 29.74
C SER A 961 -40.36 -21.28 29.43
N TYR A 962 -40.38 -20.87 28.16
CA TYR A 962 -41.05 -19.63 27.75
C TYR A 962 -42.57 -19.77 27.81
N GLN A 963 -43.12 -20.94 27.50
CA GLN A 963 -44.56 -21.20 27.59
C GLN A 963 -45.06 -21.22 29.04
N ARG A 964 -44.31 -21.78 30.00
CA ARG A 964 -44.66 -21.69 31.43
C ARG A 964 -44.57 -20.28 32.01
N LEU A 965 -43.64 -19.45 31.50
CA LEU A 965 -43.55 -18.05 31.91
C LEU A 965 -44.70 -17.22 31.29
N PHE A 966 -45.10 -17.55 30.06
CA PHE A 966 -46.24 -16.94 29.37
C PHE A 966 -47.57 -17.33 30.02
N ASP A 967 -47.77 -18.60 30.39
CA ASP A 967 -48.96 -19.09 31.09
C ASP A 967 -49.05 -18.52 32.53
N PHE A 968 -47.92 -18.29 33.20
CA PHE A 968 -47.89 -17.65 34.53
C PHE A 968 -48.24 -16.15 34.45
N ILE A 969 -47.78 -15.44 33.41
CA ILE A 969 -48.10 -14.03 33.18
C ILE A 969 -49.56 -13.86 32.74
N ILE A 970 -50.07 -14.72 31.86
CA ILE A 970 -51.49 -14.72 31.47
C ILE A 970 -52.39 -15.10 32.67
N GLY A 971 -51.98 -16.07 33.49
CA GLY A 971 -52.69 -16.43 34.72
C GLY A 971 -52.77 -15.27 35.73
N TYR A 972 -51.69 -14.51 35.91
CA TYR A 972 -51.68 -13.33 36.80
C TYR A 972 -52.53 -12.17 36.26
N ILE A 973 -52.56 -11.98 34.94
CA ILE A 973 -53.39 -10.97 34.28
C ILE A 973 -54.88 -11.35 34.34
N ILE A 974 -55.22 -12.63 34.16
CA ILE A 974 -56.61 -13.11 34.28
C ILE A 974 -57.09 -13.09 35.75
N PHE A 975 -56.23 -13.42 36.72
CA PHE A 975 -56.57 -13.33 38.16
C PHE A 975 -56.72 -11.87 38.63
N GLY A 976 -55.95 -10.94 38.06
CA GLY A 976 -56.11 -9.50 38.29
C GLY A 976 -57.37 -8.90 37.66
N LEU A 977 -57.85 -9.48 36.55
CA LEU A 977 -59.09 -9.05 35.87
C LEU A 977 -60.37 -9.69 36.46
N LEU A 978 -60.26 -10.77 37.23
CA LEU A 978 -61.39 -11.40 37.95
C LEU A 978 -61.58 -10.87 39.39
N LEU A 979 -60.64 -10.07 39.89
CA LEU A 979 -60.70 -9.38 41.19
C LEU A 979 -61.06 -7.89 41.07
N TYR A 980 -61.55 -7.46 39.90
CA TYR A 980 -62.02 -6.10 39.61
C TYR A 980 -63.49 -6.09 39.21
#